data_AF-T0S806-F1
#
_entry.id   AF-T0S806-F1
#
_cell.length_a   1.000
_cell.length_b   1.000
_cell.length_c   1.000
_cell.angle_alpha   90.00
_cell.angle_beta   90.00
_cell.angle_gamma   90.00
#
_symmetry.space_group_name_H-M   'P 1'
#
loop_
_entity.id
_entity.type
_entity.pdbx_description
1 polymer ?
#
loop_
_entity_poly.entity_id
_entity_poly.type
_entity_poly.pdbx_seq_one_letter_code
_entity_poly.pdbx_strand_id
1 'polypeptide(L)'
;MTLGGDVKGKKTKESTVRSKLFRATAGLSLYEQSHLAHSVATTGNNVLETIQNMKSRSQKQKQASKESTAKFQWLHDHMHLKKIEQTATKDVDATVLRLVNSELPVNDHHDHSYEAVIAAAVTEMQTQRLGQLNVHQNDRDNRNTMRRLLASIQAEAPSKGPTWYSQVKIQLQNLMLDSIVGHHMLTEQLSAEAEACEKELQVACQALCRQHRTAGVTTPGASTEDVWTQLMAATQPQRDEDEALSDGVDPILKYNLLLEFETLQTQLEADLAGLEEGYRASMAAYGCAVEQVTATPPKHPGWTDEDHERYLKVFKDCEPKGIRNEAFLKRLEPLLPQRSRKDLAAHDQWHRTHRRHLQQTQERQADYTRQHSHIFEKAKTQLADAIETHRARQSSQAELARRAAAQAVLHEKVARFQLKRNVKAEMAAHQSEIARLEAQALQEAMEAKRKKEHELKKKLVQEHKGWQELGAIADEEAAAVARAREDEAKAAQAVINAERVQHRMDEWEHKTELQKQQLQRQQDEEAARRQALEALKLETPYAAKLAEIQIDPERTRQPTVAFQANVDAAQEPLGVHESGLFPSHGYDTDKLFKDARFKLGLALQDAGLAKTEYARQAMATISVRNAGSYRHNVQPKTQLW
;
A
#
# COMPACT_ATOMS: atom_id res chain seq x y z
N MET A 1 -59.75 17.85 28.99
CA MET A 1 -60.11 16.42 29.11
C MET A 1 -58.93 15.59 28.59
N THR A 2 -58.35 14.81 29.51
CA THR A 2 -57.50 13.61 29.32
C THR A 2 -56.34 13.65 28.32
N LEU A 3 -55.15 14.03 28.80
CA LEU A 3 -53.85 13.53 28.34
C LEU A 3 -53.31 12.57 29.42
N GLY A 4 -53.27 11.27 29.13
CA GLY A 4 -52.72 10.24 29.99
C GLY A 4 -51.61 9.49 29.25
N GLY A 5 -50.37 9.95 29.42
CA GLY A 5 -49.16 9.27 28.96
C GLY A 5 -48.55 8.48 30.12
N ASP A 6 -48.55 7.16 29.99
CA ASP A 6 -48.08 6.21 30.98
C ASP A 6 -46.55 6.00 30.83
N VAL A 7 -45.75 6.66 31.67
CA VAL A 7 -44.28 6.50 31.72
C VAL A 7 -43.91 5.69 32.95
N LYS A 8 -43.66 4.39 32.77
CA LYS A 8 -43.11 3.52 33.82
C LYS A 8 -41.65 3.89 34.13
N GLY A 9 -41.47 4.54 35.27
CA GLY A 9 -40.17 4.85 35.87
C GLY A 9 -39.42 3.60 36.35
N LYS A 10 -38.19 3.45 35.87
CA LYS A 10 -37.24 2.41 36.28
C LYS A 10 -36.59 2.83 37.61
N LYS A 11 -36.98 2.23 38.74
CA LYS A 11 -36.31 2.44 40.04
C LYS A 11 -34.90 1.84 40.00
N THR A 12 -33.88 2.68 40.10
CA THR A 12 -32.51 2.27 40.35
C THR A 12 -32.37 1.81 41.80
N LYS A 13 -31.86 0.60 42.01
CA LYS A 13 -31.57 0.06 43.34
C LYS A 13 -30.41 0.87 43.96
N GLU A 14 -30.72 1.72 44.94
CA GLU A 14 -29.69 2.32 45.80
C GLU A 14 -28.94 1.22 46.55
N SER A 15 -27.60 1.32 46.53
CA SER A 15 -26.68 0.34 47.10
C SER A 15 -26.87 0.21 48.62
N THR A 16 -27.34 -0.96 49.06
CA THR A 16 -27.51 -1.42 50.45
C THR A 16 -26.25 -1.28 51.32
N VAL A 17 -25.09 -1.08 50.71
CA VAL A 17 -23.81 -0.88 51.40
C VAL A 17 -23.72 0.51 52.04
N ARG A 18 -24.29 1.54 51.39
CA ARG A 18 -24.21 2.93 51.87
C ARG A 18 -24.99 3.12 53.18
N SER A 19 -26.16 2.47 53.33
CA SER A 19 -26.98 2.66 54.54
C SER A 19 -26.42 1.97 55.79
N LYS A 20 -25.58 0.92 55.64
CA LYS A 20 -24.94 0.23 56.77
C LYS A 20 -23.72 0.99 57.32
N LEU A 21 -22.98 1.70 56.46
CA LEU A 21 -21.80 2.47 56.86
C LEU A 21 -22.16 3.69 57.72
N PHE A 22 -23.26 4.38 57.39
CA PHE A 22 -23.72 5.55 58.15
C PHE A 22 -24.31 5.21 59.53
N ARG A 23 -24.71 3.96 59.78
CA ARG A 23 -25.21 3.53 61.10
C ARG A 23 -24.10 3.14 62.08
N ALA A 24 -22.92 2.74 61.58
CA ALA A 24 -21.81 2.29 62.41
C ALA A 24 -20.94 3.43 62.98
N THR A 25 -21.10 4.65 62.50
CA THR A 25 -20.32 5.83 62.95
C THR A 25 -21.04 6.67 64.01
N ALA A 26 -22.28 6.31 64.37
CA ALA A 26 -23.02 6.99 65.43
C ALA A 26 -22.39 6.67 66.80
N GLY A 27 -21.66 7.62 67.38
CA GLY A 27 -21.02 7.53 68.69
C GLY A 27 -19.49 7.66 68.71
N LEU A 28 -18.83 7.69 67.55
CA LEU A 28 -17.38 7.89 67.45
C LEU A 28 -17.03 9.39 67.43
N SER A 29 -15.93 9.78 68.06
CA SER A 29 -15.40 11.15 67.97
C SER A 29 -14.93 11.48 66.55
N LEU A 30 -14.87 12.77 66.18
CA LEU A 30 -14.40 13.21 64.86
C LEU A 30 -13.00 12.66 64.52
N TYR A 31 -12.14 12.50 65.52
CA TYR A 31 -10.80 11.91 65.35
C TYR A 31 -10.88 10.42 65.00
N GLU A 32 -11.71 9.65 65.71
CA GLU A 32 -11.92 8.23 65.44
C GLU A 32 -12.63 8.01 64.09
N GLN A 33 -13.56 8.88 63.73
CA GLN A 33 -14.19 8.84 62.41
C GLN A 33 -13.18 9.11 61.28
N SER A 34 -12.24 10.05 61.49
CA SER A 34 -11.17 10.34 60.55
C SER A 34 -10.20 9.15 60.41
N HIS A 35 -9.79 8.55 61.53
CA HIS A 35 -8.91 7.39 61.54
C HIS A 35 -9.58 6.14 60.93
N LEU A 36 -10.88 5.93 61.20
CA LEU A 36 -11.68 4.88 60.57
C LEU A 36 -11.82 5.13 59.06
N ALA A 37 -12.08 6.37 58.64
CA ALA A 37 -12.15 6.73 57.22
C ALA A 37 -10.81 6.52 56.52
N HIS A 38 -9.70 6.87 57.16
CA HIS A 38 -8.36 6.65 56.63
C HIS A 38 -8.05 5.16 56.52
N SER A 39 -8.32 4.38 57.57
CA SER A 39 -8.17 2.92 57.57
C SER A 39 -9.02 2.25 56.48
N VAL A 40 -10.28 2.64 56.34
CA VAL A 40 -11.18 2.14 55.29
C VAL A 40 -10.66 2.53 53.90
N ALA A 41 -10.10 3.74 53.73
CA ALA A 41 -9.48 4.16 52.47
C ALA A 41 -8.22 3.35 52.16
N THR A 42 -7.35 3.08 53.14
CA THR A 42 -6.14 2.27 52.95
C THR A 42 -6.50 0.82 52.63
N THR A 43 -7.45 0.23 53.36
CA THR A 43 -7.96 -1.12 53.07
C THR A 43 -8.64 -1.17 51.71
N GLY A 44 -9.43 -0.14 51.35
CA GLY A 44 -10.04 0.00 50.04
C GLY A 44 -9.01 0.06 48.91
N ASN A 45 -7.94 0.84 49.08
CA ASN A 45 -6.85 0.94 48.10
C ASN A 45 -6.10 -0.38 47.95
N ASN A 46 -5.81 -1.09 49.04
CA ASN A 46 -5.17 -2.42 48.99
C ASN A 46 -6.07 -3.46 48.27
N VAL A 47 -7.38 -3.39 48.47
CA VAL A 47 -8.35 -4.25 47.77
C VAL A 47 -8.40 -3.90 46.28
N LEU A 48 -8.40 -2.61 45.92
CA LEU A 48 -8.36 -2.17 44.52
C LEU A 48 -7.07 -2.61 43.82
N GLU A 49 -5.92 -2.50 44.48
CA GLU A 49 -4.63 -2.98 43.98
C GLU A 49 -4.64 -4.50 43.78
N THR A 50 -5.24 -5.25 44.72
CA THR A 50 -5.43 -6.70 44.60
C THR A 50 -6.32 -7.05 43.40
N ILE A 51 -7.43 -6.34 43.21
CA ILE A 51 -8.33 -6.52 42.05
C ILE A 51 -7.60 -6.21 40.74
N GLN A 52 -6.78 -5.16 40.71
CA GLN A 52 -6.02 -4.76 39.53
C GLN A 52 -4.94 -5.79 39.19
N ASN A 53 -4.26 -6.33 40.21
CA ASN A 53 -3.31 -7.44 40.08
C ASN A 53 -3.98 -8.74 39.61
N MET A 54 -5.17 -9.07 40.12
CA MET A 54 -5.96 -10.21 39.65
C MET A 54 -6.41 -10.03 38.20
N LYS A 55 -6.81 -8.83 37.81
CA LYS A 55 -7.20 -8.51 36.42
C LYS A 55 -6.01 -8.63 35.46
N SER A 56 -4.84 -8.15 35.87
CA SER A 56 -3.58 -8.31 35.11
C SER A 56 -3.19 -9.78 34.97
N ARG A 57 -3.24 -10.56 36.06
CA ARG A 57 -2.98 -12.02 36.03
C ARG A 57 -3.99 -12.76 35.17
N SER A 58 -5.28 -12.42 35.25
CA SER A 58 -6.34 -12.99 34.42
C SER A 58 -6.15 -12.66 32.94
N GLN A 59 -5.73 -11.43 32.60
CA GLN A 59 -5.38 -11.07 31.22
C GLN A 59 -4.14 -11.84 30.73
N LYS A 60 -3.08 -11.95 31.54
CA LYS A 60 -1.89 -12.75 31.20
C LYS A 60 -2.24 -14.22 31.04
N GLN A 61 -3.10 -14.77 31.90
CA GLN A 61 -3.60 -16.14 31.80
C GLN A 61 -4.48 -16.33 30.56
N LYS A 62 -5.31 -15.35 30.20
CA LYS A 62 -6.11 -15.35 28.97
C LYS A 62 -5.24 -15.23 27.71
N GLN A 63 -4.13 -14.52 27.78
CA GLN A 63 -3.15 -14.42 26.68
C GLN A 63 -2.38 -15.74 26.53
N ALA A 64 -1.90 -16.30 27.64
CA ALA A 64 -1.23 -17.61 27.67
C ALA A 64 -2.19 -18.75 27.27
N SER A 65 -3.46 -18.68 27.66
CA SER A 65 -4.48 -19.64 27.24
C SER A 65 -4.81 -19.50 25.76
N LYS A 66 -4.76 -18.29 25.17
CA LYS A 66 -4.94 -18.05 23.72
C LYS A 66 -3.80 -18.67 22.90
N GLU A 67 -2.56 -18.51 23.35
CA GLU A 67 -1.38 -19.13 22.74
C GLU A 67 -1.39 -20.66 22.89
N SER A 68 -1.87 -21.16 24.04
CA SER A 68 -2.11 -22.59 24.30
C SER A 68 -3.27 -23.15 23.46
N THR A 69 -4.37 -22.41 23.28
CA THR A 69 -5.47 -22.85 22.42
C THR A 69 -5.05 -22.97 20.98
N ALA A 70 -4.10 -22.21 20.44
CA ALA A 70 -3.65 -22.46 19.06
C ALA A 70 -2.97 -23.84 18.91
N LYS A 71 -2.22 -24.28 19.94
CA LYS A 71 -1.59 -25.62 19.99
C LYS A 71 -2.63 -26.72 20.21
N PHE A 72 -3.62 -26.49 21.08
CA PHE A 72 -4.74 -27.41 21.31
C PHE A 72 -5.74 -27.43 20.16
N GLN A 73 -5.94 -26.32 19.46
CA GLN A 73 -6.78 -26.19 18.27
C GLN A 73 -6.14 -26.95 17.13
N TRP A 74 -4.83 -26.83 16.90
CA TRP A 74 -4.13 -27.68 15.92
C TRP A 74 -4.23 -29.18 16.28
N LEU A 75 -4.12 -29.54 17.55
CA LEU A 75 -4.24 -30.93 17.99
C LEU A 75 -5.69 -31.46 17.86
N HIS A 76 -6.67 -30.60 18.14
CA HIS A 76 -8.09 -30.88 17.99
C HIS A 76 -8.48 -30.96 16.51
N ASP A 77 -8.00 -30.05 15.68
CA ASP A 77 -8.20 -30.04 14.23
C ASP A 77 -7.51 -31.26 13.60
N HIS A 78 -6.32 -31.64 14.05
CA HIS A 78 -5.63 -32.86 13.61
C HIS A 78 -6.38 -34.13 14.05
N MET A 79 -6.85 -34.20 15.30
CA MET A 79 -7.70 -35.30 15.77
C MET A 79 -9.03 -35.36 15.02
N HIS A 80 -9.63 -34.21 14.72
CA HIS A 80 -10.88 -34.08 13.98
C HIS A 80 -10.70 -34.54 12.54
N LEU A 81 -9.63 -34.11 11.86
CA LEU A 81 -9.26 -34.58 10.52
C LEU A 81 -8.99 -36.09 10.51
N LYS A 82 -8.28 -36.62 11.51
CA LYS A 82 -8.05 -38.07 11.65
C LYS A 82 -9.36 -38.83 11.89
N LYS A 83 -10.31 -38.23 12.62
CA LYS A 83 -11.63 -38.82 12.85
C LYS A 83 -12.50 -38.79 11.58
N ILE A 84 -12.44 -37.70 10.81
CA ILE A 84 -13.09 -37.62 9.49
C ILE A 84 -12.50 -38.66 8.55
N GLU A 85 -11.17 -38.78 8.49
CA GLU A 85 -10.48 -39.80 7.68
C GLU A 85 -10.91 -41.22 8.06
N GLN A 86 -10.96 -41.54 9.35
CA GLN A 86 -11.42 -42.84 9.84
C GLN A 86 -12.90 -43.10 9.55
N THR A 87 -13.73 -42.05 9.59
CA THR A 87 -15.17 -42.18 9.31
C THR A 87 -15.40 -42.39 7.82
N ALA A 88 -14.75 -41.60 6.97
CA ALA A 88 -14.80 -41.77 5.52
C ALA A 88 -14.26 -43.14 5.07
N THR A 89 -13.19 -43.63 5.70
CA THR A 89 -12.65 -44.97 5.41
C THR A 89 -13.67 -46.06 5.79
N LYS A 90 -14.32 -45.93 6.96
CA LYS A 90 -15.39 -46.85 7.38
C LYS A 90 -16.62 -46.78 6.50
N ASP A 91 -17.00 -45.60 6.03
CA ASP A 91 -18.14 -45.42 5.14
C ASP A 91 -17.87 -46.03 3.76
N VAL A 92 -16.64 -45.88 3.23
CA VAL A 92 -16.20 -46.58 2.03
C VAL A 92 -16.20 -48.09 2.24
N ASP A 93 -15.60 -48.59 3.31
CA ASP A 93 -15.60 -50.02 3.63
C ASP A 93 -17.04 -50.56 3.79
N ALA A 94 -17.93 -49.80 4.44
CA ALA A 94 -19.34 -50.16 4.61
C ALA A 94 -20.15 -50.08 3.32
N THR A 95 -19.75 -49.23 2.36
CA THR A 95 -20.37 -49.10 1.04
C THR A 95 -19.90 -50.23 0.12
N VAL A 96 -18.59 -50.54 0.14
CA VAL A 96 -18.02 -51.72 -0.53
C VAL A 96 -18.64 -53.01 0.03
N LEU A 97 -18.73 -53.14 1.36
CA LEU A 97 -19.41 -54.28 2.00
C LEU A 97 -20.90 -54.33 1.67
N ARG A 98 -21.59 -53.20 1.54
CA ARG A 98 -22.99 -53.19 1.09
C ARG A 98 -23.12 -53.63 -0.35
N LEU A 99 -22.28 -53.14 -1.25
CA LEU A 99 -22.25 -53.53 -2.67
C LEU A 99 -21.89 -55.00 -2.87
N VAL A 100 -21.00 -55.54 -2.02
CA VAL A 100 -20.62 -56.97 -2.04
C VAL A 100 -21.71 -57.86 -1.42
N ASN A 101 -22.43 -57.38 -0.40
CA ASN A 101 -23.47 -58.17 0.29
C ASN A 101 -24.90 -57.98 -0.27
N SER A 102 -25.16 -56.93 -1.07
CA SER A 102 -26.48 -56.69 -1.68
C SER A 102 -26.76 -57.58 -2.88
N GLU A 103 -25.79 -58.40 -3.32
CA GLU A 103 -26.01 -59.40 -4.36
C GLU A 103 -26.29 -60.78 -3.73
N LEU A 104 -27.55 -61.18 -3.81
CA LEU A 104 -28.02 -62.56 -3.71
C LEU A 104 -27.46 -63.40 -4.88
N PRO A 105 -27.45 -64.75 -4.77
CA PRO A 105 -26.49 -65.58 -5.49
C PRO A 105 -26.66 -65.55 -7.01
N VAL A 106 -25.59 -65.11 -7.66
CA VAL A 106 -24.99 -65.60 -8.91
C VAL A 106 -25.93 -66.44 -9.79
N ASN A 107 -26.50 -65.79 -10.81
CA ASN A 107 -26.61 -66.42 -12.12
C ASN A 107 -25.39 -65.96 -12.92
N ASP A 108 -24.46 -66.89 -13.11
CA ASP A 108 -23.20 -66.69 -13.82
C ASP A 108 -23.43 -66.10 -15.21
N HIS A 109 -22.57 -65.14 -15.55
CA HIS A 109 -22.40 -64.42 -16.82
C HIS A 109 -22.90 -62.97 -16.77
N HIS A 110 -22.10 -62.06 -16.21
CA HIS A 110 -21.75 -60.72 -16.76
C HIS A 110 -20.71 -60.00 -15.85
N ASP A 111 -19.62 -60.70 -15.51
CA ASP A 111 -18.73 -60.32 -14.38
C ASP A 111 -17.65 -59.27 -14.72
N HIS A 112 -17.47 -58.87 -15.99
CA HIS A 112 -16.41 -57.92 -16.35
C HIS A 112 -16.86 -56.45 -16.38
N SER A 113 -18.16 -56.18 -16.37
CA SER A 113 -18.70 -54.81 -16.40
C SER A 113 -18.74 -54.20 -14.99
N TYR A 114 -19.15 -55.00 -14.00
CA TYR A 114 -19.30 -54.55 -12.62
C TYR A 114 -17.95 -54.30 -11.93
N GLU A 115 -17.00 -55.24 -12.11
CA GLU A 115 -15.65 -55.09 -11.59
C GLU A 115 -14.93 -53.86 -12.19
N ALA A 116 -15.18 -53.57 -13.47
CA ALA A 116 -14.68 -52.36 -14.13
C ALA A 116 -15.32 -51.06 -13.59
N VAL A 117 -16.62 -51.07 -13.27
CA VAL A 117 -17.32 -49.91 -12.68
C VAL A 117 -16.83 -49.64 -11.25
N ILE A 118 -16.67 -50.68 -10.44
CA ILE A 118 -16.09 -50.55 -9.09
C ILE A 118 -14.63 -50.08 -9.17
N ALA A 119 -13.82 -50.66 -10.06
CA ALA A 119 -12.44 -50.24 -10.25
C ALA A 119 -12.33 -48.78 -10.70
N ALA A 120 -13.22 -48.34 -11.60
CA ALA A 120 -13.28 -46.94 -12.04
C ALA A 120 -13.65 -46.00 -10.88
N ALA A 121 -14.68 -46.33 -10.10
CA ALA A 121 -15.09 -45.53 -8.94
C ALA A 121 -14.01 -45.47 -7.85
N VAL A 122 -13.34 -46.59 -7.56
CA VAL A 122 -12.22 -46.64 -6.62
C VAL A 122 -11.04 -45.80 -7.13
N THR A 123 -10.74 -45.85 -8.42
CA THR A 123 -9.69 -45.04 -9.03
C THR A 123 -10.02 -43.56 -8.96
N GLU A 124 -11.27 -43.18 -9.23
CA GLU A 124 -11.73 -41.79 -9.14
C GLU A 124 -11.64 -41.25 -7.70
N MET A 125 -12.13 -42.01 -6.71
CA MET A 125 -12.01 -41.63 -5.29
C MET A 125 -10.54 -41.50 -4.85
N GLN A 126 -9.67 -42.42 -5.29
CA GLN A 126 -8.23 -42.34 -4.98
C GLN A 126 -7.58 -41.11 -5.61
N THR A 127 -7.98 -40.77 -6.84
CA THR A 127 -7.48 -39.58 -7.56
C THR A 127 -7.92 -38.30 -6.86
N GLN A 128 -9.19 -38.21 -6.44
CA GLN A 128 -9.70 -37.10 -5.63
C GLN A 128 -8.97 -36.98 -4.29
N ARG A 129 -8.78 -38.09 -3.57
CA ARG A 129 -8.06 -38.09 -2.28
C ARG A 129 -6.60 -37.65 -2.43
N LEU A 130 -5.92 -38.08 -3.50
CA LEU A 130 -4.56 -37.61 -3.82
C LEU A 130 -4.54 -36.12 -4.15
N GLY A 131 -5.54 -35.62 -4.88
CA GLY A 131 -5.74 -34.19 -5.13
C GLY A 131 -5.85 -33.39 -3.83
N GLN A 132 -6.76 -33.80 -2.94
CA GLN A 132 -6.97 -33.15 -1.64
C GLN A 132 -5.71 -33.21 -0.75
N LEU A 133 -5.00 -34.35 -0.72
CA LEU A 133 -3.73 -34.48 -0.01
C LEU A 133 -2.66 -33.53 -0.55
N ASN A 134 -2.54 -33.39 -1.87
CA ASN A 134 -1.61 -32.46 -2.50
C ASN A 134 -1.94 -31.00 -2.15
N VAL A 135 -3.21 -30.62 -2.14
CA VAL A 135 -3.62 -29.25 -1.78
C VAL A 135 -3.31 -28.97 -0.30
N HIS A 136 -3.60 -29.92 0.60
CA HIS A 136 -3.24 -29.80 2.02
C HIS A 136 -1.73 -29.76 2.25
N GLN A 137 -0.97 -30.54 1.50
CA GLN A 137 0.49 -30.53 1.56
C GLN A 137 1.04 -29.18 1.09
N ASN A 138 0.52 -28.62 -0.02
CA ASN A 138 0.88 -27.27 -0.49
C ASN A 138 0.55 -26.18 0.53
N ASP A 139 -0.64 -26.20 1.14
CA ASP A 139 -1.00 -25.24 2.20
C ASP A 139 -0.08 -25.37 3.42
N ARG A 140 0.25 -26.61 3.82
CA ARG A 140 1.21 -26.86 4.90
C ARG A 140 2.60 -26.31 4.57
N ASP A 141 3.07 -26.52 3.35
CA ASP A 141 4.36 -26.03 2.89
C ASP A 141 4.40 -24.50 2.79
N ASN A 142 3.31 -23.86 2.33
CA ASN A 142 3.12 -22.41 2.33
C ASN A 142 3.12 -21.81 3.75
N ARG A 143 2.45 -22.47 4.72
CA ARG A 143 2.50 -22.04 6.13
C ARG A 143 3.90 -22.19 6.73
N ASN A 144 4.64 -23.23 6.34
CA ASN A 144 6.00 -23.47 6.80
C ASN A 144 6.99 -22.46 6.18
N THR A 145 6.87 -22.12 4.90
CA THR A 145 7.66 -21.06 4.25
C THR A 145 7.34 -19.70 4.88
N MET A 146 6.06 -19.40 5.17
CA MET A 146 5.66 -18.18 5.89
C MET A 146 6.29 -18.11 7.27
N ARG A 147 6.27 -19.21 8.04
CA ARG A 147 6.94 -19.27 9.35
C ARG A 147 8.46 -19.07 9.25
N ARG A 148 9.11 -19.70 8.27
CA ARG A 148 10.56 -19.53 8.04
C ARG A 148 10.90 -18.09 7.66
N LEU A 149 10.12 -17.48 6.76
CA LEU A 149 10.28 -16.09 6.35
C LEU A 149 10.09 -15.14 7.55
N LEU A 150 9.03 -15.30 8.33
CA LEU A 150 8.80 -14.48 9.54
C LEU A 150 9.93 -14.64 10.57
N ALA A 151 10.45 -15.85 10.77
CA ALA A 151 11.57 -16.10 11.66
C ALA A 151 12.87 -15.44 11.14
N SER A 152 13.14 -15.50 9.83
CA SER A 152 14.31 -14.82 9.24
C SER A 152 14.17 -13.31 9.34
N ILE A 153 12.96 -12.77 9.16
CA ILE A 153 12.67 -11.35 9.32
C ILE A 153 12.97 -10.91 10.75
N GLN A 154 12.50 -11.66 11.74
CA GLN A 154 12.76 -11.34 13.16
C GLN A 154 14.25 -11.37 13.52
N ALA A 155 15.02 -12.30 12.94
CA ALA A 155 16.46 -12.42 13.20
C ALA A 155 17.30 -11.34 12.48
N GLU A 156 16.96 -10.99 11.24
CA GLU A 156 17.75 -10.08 10.40
C GLU A 156 17.32 -8.61 10.51
N ALA A 157 16.08 -8.34 10.94
CA ALA A 157 15.53 -6.99 11.14
C ALA A 157 16.44 -6.00 11.91
N PRO A 158 17.14 -6.39 12.99
CA PRO A 158 17.99 -5.47 13.74
C PRO A 158 19.28 -5.08 12.99
N SER A 159 19.74 -5.89 12.04
CA SER A 159 21.05 -5.74 11.39
C SER A 159 20.98 -5.23 9.96
N LYS A 160 19.81 -5.32 9.31
CA LYS A 160 19.67 -5.00 7.88
C LYS A 160 18.84 -3.74 7.65
N GLY A 161 19.39 -2.84 6.83
CA GLY A 161 18.84 -1.52 6.55
C GLY A 161 17.56 -1.49 5.69
N PRO A 162 17.12 -0.30 5.26
CA PRO A 162 15.81 -0.09 4.61
C PRO A 162 15.62 -0.84 3.28
N THR A 163 16.69 -1.07 2.53
CA THR A 163 16.67 -1.75 1.22
C THR A 163 16.33 -3.23 1.33
N TRP A 164 16.76 -3.90 2.41
CA TRP A 164 16.39 -5.28 2.69
C TRP A 164 14.91 -5.39 3.06
N TYR A 165 14.39 -4.45 3.86
CA TYR A 165 12.97 -4.39 4.20
C TYR A 165 12.05 -4.25 2.97
N SER A 166 12.44 -3.45 1.98
CA SER A 166 11.67 -3.35 0.73
C SER A 166 11.59 -4.67 -0.04
N GLN A 167 12.67 -5.46 -0.04
CA GLN A 167 12.72 -6.74 -0.75
C GLN A 167 11.94 -7.83 -0.01
N VAL A 168 12.09 -7.88 1.31
CA VAL A 168 11.30 -8.73 2.22
C VAL A 168 9.81 -8.44 2.11
N LYS A 169 9.42 -7.17 2.01
CA LYS A 169 8.02 -6.76 1.85
C LYS A 169 7.39 -7.35 0.58
N ILE A 170 8.12 -7.34 -0.53
CA ILE A 170 7.64 -7.94 -1.80
C ILE A 170 7.47 -9.45 -1.65
N GLN A 171 8.44 -10.14 -1.02
CA GLN A 171 8.35 -11.58 -0.77
C GLN A 171 7.17 -11.94 0.14
N LEU A 172 6.93 -11.16 1.20
CA LEU A 172 5.79 -11.36 2.09
C LEU A 172 4.46 -11.12 1.36
N GLN A 173 4.39 -10.09 0.51
CA GLN A 173 3.19 -9.80 -0.30
C GLN A 173 2.89 -10.93 -1.28
N ASN A 174 3.89 -11.45 -1.98
CA ASN A 174 3.71 -12.58 -2.90
C ASN A 174 3.25 -13.84 -2.16
N LEU A 175 3.89 -14.16 -1.03
CA LEU A 175 3.51 -15.34 -0.23
C LEU A 175 2.10 -15.23 0.37
N MET A 176 1.68 -14.03 0.77
CA MET A 176 0.30 -13.77 1.19
C MET A 176 -0.68 -13.95 0.04
N LEU A 177 -0.36 -13.44 -1.16
CA LEU A 177 -1.19 -13.63 -2.34
C LEU A 177 -1.31 -15.11 -2.70
N ASP A 178 -0.21 -15.86 -2.71
CA ASP A 178 -0.21 -17.31 -3.01
C ASP A 178 -1.04 -18.10 -1.98
N SER A 179 -0.97 -17.73 -0.69
CA SER A 179 -1.79 -18.35 0.35
C SER A 179 -3.27 -18.03 0.20
N ILE A 180 -3.63 -16.80 -0.18
CA ILE A 180 -5.01 -16.38 -0.40
C ILE A 180 -5.58 -17.10 -1.64
N VAL A 181 -4.83 -17.12 -2.74
CA VAL A 181 -5.21 -17.80 -3.99
C VAL A 181 -5.37 -19.30 -3.75
N GLY A 182 -4.39 -19.94 -3.09
CA GLY A 182 -4.47 -21.37 -2.78
C GLY A 182 -5.67 -21.74 -1.90
N HIS A 183 -5.98 -20.92 -0.89
CA HIS A 183 -7.16 -21.14 -0.05
C HIS A 183 -8.48 -20.93 -0.81
N HIS A 184 -8.53 -19.92 -1.68
CA HIS A 184 -9.70 -19.68 -2.53
C HIS A 184 -9.92 -20.83 -3.51
N MET A 185 -8.88 -21.31 -4.18
CA MET A 185 -8.95 -22.48 -5.08
C MET A 185 -9.45 -23.73 -4.36
N LEU A 186 -8.93 -24.02 -3.15
CA LEU A 186 -9.42 -25.14 -2.34
C LEU A 186 -10.91 -24.98 -1.99
N THR A 187 -11.32 -23.76 -1.65
CA THR A 187 -12.72 -23.47 -1.30
C THR A 187 -13.64 -23.65 -2.51
N GLU A 188 -13.24 -23.16 -3.69
CA GLU A 188 -13.98 -23.37 -4.94
C GLU A 188 -14.04 -24.85 -5.31
N GLN A 189 -12.94 -25.58 -5.18
CA GLN A 189 -12.92 -27.03 -5.47
C GLN A 189 -13.86 -27.79 -4.53
N LEU A 190 -13.78 -27.56 -3.22
CA LEU A 190 -14.68 -28.19 -2.25
C LEU A 190 -16.14 -27.80 -2.48
N SER A 191 -16.40 -26.56 -2.88
CA SER A 191 -17.75 -26.11 -3.27
C SER A 191 -18.26 -26.85 -4.50
N ALA A 192 -17.42 -27.00 -5.53
CA ALA A 192 -17.78 -27.71 -6.75
C ALA A 192 -18.00 -29.22 -6.50
N GLU A 193 -17.16 -29.85 -5.68
CA GLU A 193 -17.34 -31.24 -5.23
C GLU A 193 -18.64 -31.41 -4.44
N ALA A 194 -18.94 -30.48 -3.51
CA ALA A 194 -20.19 -30.49 -2.76
C ALA A 194 -21.42 -30.34 -3.67
N GLU A 195 -21.37 -29.43 -4.66
CA GLU A 195 -22.43 -29.25 -5.65
C GLU A 195 -22.61 -30.48 -6.56
N ALA A 196 -21.52 -31.16 -6.91
CA ALA A 196 -21.57 -32.39 -7.69
C ALA A 196 -22.25 -33.53 -6.90
N CYS A 197 -21.84 -33.73 -5.64
CA CYS A 197 -22.47 -34.70 -4.74
C CYS A 197 -23.95 -34.38 -4.50
N GLU A 198 -24.31 -33.11 -4.33
CA GLU A 198 -25.71 -32.70 -4.19
C GLU A 198 -26.53 -33.05 -5.44
N LYS A 199 -25.99 -32.82 -6.64
CA LYS A 199 -26.65 -33.19 -7.91
C LYS A 199 -26.83 -34.70 -8.05
N GLU A 200 -25.81 -35.48 -7.73
CA GLU A 200 -25.89 -36.95 -7.77
C GLU A 200 -26.95 -37.48 -6.81
N LEU A 201 -26.99 -36.95 -5.58
CA LEU A 201 -28.00 -37.28 -4.59
C LEU A 201 -29.41 -36.91 -5.07
N GLN A 202 -29.58 -35.73 -5.67
CA GLN A 202 -30.85 -35.31 -6.26
C GLN A 202 -31.29 -36.26 -7.39
N VAL A 203 -30.38 -36.68 -8.27
CA VAL A 203 -30.68 -37.64 -9.34
C VAL A 203 -31.10 -38.99 -8.76
N ALA A 204 -30.40 -39.49 -7.74
CA ALA A 204 -30.76 -40.73 -7.06
C ALA A 204 -32.15 -40.64 -6.41
N CYS A 205 -32.45 -39.54 -5.70
CA CYS A 205 -33.76 -39.32 -5.09
C CYS A 205 -34.88 -39.20 -6.15
N GLN A 206 -34.62 -38.55 -7.29
CA GLN A 206 -35.58 -38.51 -8.40
C GLN A 206 -35.84 -39.90 -8.99
N ALA A 207 -34.79 -40.73 -9.13
CA ALA A 207 -34.93 -42.11 -9.60
C ALA A 207 -35.77 -42.95 -8.63
N LEU A 208 -35.54 -42.82 -7.31
CA LEU A 208 -36.36 -43.48 -6.28
C LEU A 208 -37.82 -43.02 -6.35
N CYS A 209 -38.07 -41.71 -6.45
CA CYS A 209 -39.43 -41.18 -6.60
C CYS A 209 -40.14 -41.76 -7.84
N ARG A 210 -39.43 -41.94 -8.95
CA ARG A 210 -39.99 -42.56 -10.18
C ARG A 210 -40.28 -44.05 -9.98
N GLN A 211 -39.44 -44.78 -9.27
CA GLN A 211 -39.66 -46.21 -8.97
C GLN A 211 -40.90 -46.41 -8.07
N HIS A 212 -41.07 -45.59 -7.04
CA HIS A 212 -42.28 -45.61 -6.19
C HIS A 212 -43.55 -45.34 -7.02
N ARG A 213 -43.48 -44.45 -8.01
CA ARG A 213 -44.59 -44.18 -8.95
C ARG A 213 -45.04 -45.42 -9.73
N THR A 214 -44.09 -46.26 -10.13
CA THR A 214 -44.38 -47.47 -10.91
C THR A 214 -44.86 -48.65 -10.07
N ALA A 215 -44.54 -48.69 -8.77
CA ALA A 215 -44.90 -49.79 -7.87
C ALA A 215 -46.34 -49.68 -7.31
N GLY A 216 -46.92 -48.48 -7.23
CA GLY A 216 -48.22 -48.21 -6.61
C GLY A 216 -49.47 -48.55 -7.44
N VAL A 217 -49.35 -49.13 -8.63
CA VAL A 217 -50.49 -49.35 -9.55
C VAL A 217 -51.42 -50.51 -9.11
N THR A 218 -51.05 -51.32 -8.10
CA THR A 218 -51.73 -52.59 -7.80
C THR A 218 -52.59 -52.61 -6.54
N THR A 219 -52.64 -51.56 -5.71
CA THR A 219 -53.46 -51.55 -4.49
C THR A 219 -54.56 -50.46 -4.51
N PRO A 220 -55.82 -50.79 -4.20
CA PRO A 220 -56.93 -49.83 -4.15
C PRO A 220 -56.91 -49.08 -2.81
N GLY A 221 -55.93 -48.18 -2.65
CA GLY A 221 -55.83 -47.20 -1.58
C GLY A 221 -55.39 -45.86 -2.17
N ALA A 222 -55.63 -44.75 -1.48
CA ALA A 222 -55.20 -43.42 -1.93
C ALA A 222 -53.68 -43.47 -2.24
N SER A 223 -53.31 -43.19 -3.49
CA SER A 223 -51.92 -43.32 -3.92
C SER A 223 -51.06 -42.33 -3.15
N THR A 224 -49.82 -42.68 -2.81
CA THR A 224 -48.83 -41.74 -2.25
C THR A 224 -48.65 -40.51 -3.14
N GLU A 225 -48.96 -40.63 -4.43
CA GLU A 225 -48.99 -39.53 -5.39
C GLU A 225 -50.19 -38.58 -5.21
N ASP A 226 -51.34 -39.08 -4.75
CA ASP A 226 -52.51 -38.25 -4.41
C ASP A 226 -52.19 -37.39 -3.19
N VAL A 227 -51.46 -37.93 -2.21
CA VAL A 227 -50.99 -37.20 -1.03
C VAL A 227 -50.05 -36.06 -1.44
N TRP A 228 -49.09 -36.33 -2.35
CA TRP A 228 -48.20 -35.28 -2.87
C TRP A 228 -48.97 -34.18 -3.60
N THR A 229 -49.93 -34.57 -4.43
CA THR A 229 -50.75 -33.62 -5.21
C THR A 229 -51.59 -32.74 -4.28
N GLN A 230 -52.19 -33.32 -3.24
CA GLN A 230 -52.91 -32.57 -2.21
C GLN A 230 -51.99 -31.64 -1.42
N LEU A 231 -50.78 -32.09 -1.07
CA LEU A 231 -49.80 -31.28 -0.35
C LEU A 231 -49.36 -30.06 -1.17
N MET A 232 -49.07 -30.26 -2.46
CA MET A 232 -48.69 -29.19 -3.38
C MET A 232 -49.85 -28.20 -3.59
N ALA A 233 -51.07 -28.69 -3.81
CA ALA A 233 -52.26 -27.85 -3.95
C ALA A 233 -52.55 -27.03 -2.69
N ALA A 234 -52.34 -27.61 -1.50
CA ALA A 234 -52.54 -26.93 -0.22
C ALA A 234 -51.45 -25.88 0.08
N THR A 235 -50.25 -26.03 -0.49
CA THR A 235 -49.09 -25.15 -0.23
C THR A 235 -48.98 -24.04 -1.28
N GLN A 236 -49.38 -24.30 -2.53
CA GLN A 236 -49.34 -23.34 -3.63
C GLN A 236 -50.67 -23.35 -4.43
N PRO A 237 -51.74 -22.71 -3.90
CA PRO A 237 -53.06 -22.74 -4.53
C PRO A 237 -53.18 -21.88 -5.82
N GLN A 238 -52.18 -21.06 -6.15
CA GLN A 238 -52.18 -20.12 -7.28
C GLN A 238 -51.14 -20.48 -8.37
N ARG A 239 -50.79 -21.76 -8.51
CA ARG A 239 -49.77 -22.16 -9.50
C ARG A 239 -50.36 -22.10 -10.92
N ASP A 240 -49.78 -21.26 -11.79
CA ASP A 240 -50.09 -21.26 -13.21
C ASP A 240 -49.60 -22.57 -13.84
N GLU A 241 -50.38 -23.17 -14.75
CA GLU A 241 -50.08 -24.49 -15.34
C GLU A 241 -48.72 -24.52 -16.08
N ASP A 242 -48.19 -23.37 -16.49
CA ASP A 242 -46.91 -23.23 -17.19
C ASP A 242 -45.66 -23.32 -16.27
N GLU A 243 -45.80 -23.17 -14.94
CA GLU A 243 -44.71 -23.35 -13.96
C GLU A 243 -44.59 -24.81 -13.44
N ALA A 244 -45.36 -25.75 -14.01
CA ALA A 244 -45.47 -27.13 -13.51
C ALA A 244 -44.21 -28.01 -13.71
N LEU A 245 -43.27 -27.61 -14.57
CA LEU A 245 -42.14 -28.47 -14.99
C LEU A 245 -40.94 -28.52 -14.02
N SER A 246 -40.85 -27.61 -13.07
CA SER A 246 -39.85 -27.64 -12.00
C SER A 246 -40.52 -27.28 -10.69
N ASP A 247 -40.80 -28.27 -9.84
CA ASP A 247 -41.50 -28.06 -8.57
C ASP A 247 -40.77 -27.10 -7.62
N GLY A 248 -39.52 -26.70 -7.92
CA GLY A 248 -38.71 -25.82 -7.06
C GLY A 248 -38.43 -26.41 -5.67
N VAL A 249 -38.85 -27.65 -5.46
CA VAL A 249 -38.77 -28.40 -4.22
C VAL A 249 -37.67 -29.42 -4.36
N ASP A 250 -36.83 -29.50 -3.33
CA ASP A 250 -35.75 -30.45 -3.23
C ASP A 250 -36.28 -31.90 -3.38
N PRO A 251 -35.81 -32.66 -4.37
CA PRO A 251 -36.18 -34.07 -4.55
C PRO A 251 -35.98 -34.93 -3.31
N ILE A 252 -34.99 -34.60 -2.47
CA ILE A 252 -34.71 -35.30 -1.21
C ILE A 252 -35.84 -35.06 -0.21
N LEU A 253 -36.30 -33.82 -0.08
CA LEU A 253 -37.42 -33.48 0.79
C LEU A 253 -38.70 -34.17 0.33
N LYS A 254 -38.98 -34.15 -0.98
CA LYS A 254 -40.12 -34.87 -1.56
C LYS A 254 -40.10 -36.36 -1.20
N TYR A 255 -38.95 -37.02 -1.36
CA TYR A 255 -38.82 -38.43 -1.01
C TYR A 255 -39.06 -38.70 0.48
N ASN A 256 -38.43 -37.92 1.37
CA ASN A 256 -38.58 -38.09 2.81
C ASN A 256 -40.03 -37.91 3.28
N LEU A 257 -40.73 -36.90 2.73
CA LEU A 257 -42.14 -36.67 3.04
C LEU A 257 -43.01 -37.85 2.62
N LEU A 258 -42.82 -38.37 1.40
CA LEU A 258 -43.55 -39.54 0.91
C LEU A 258 -43.29 -40.78 1.77
N LEU A 259 -42.04 -40.99 2.19
CA LEU A 259 -41.66 -42.09 3.06
C LEU A 259 -42.32 -41.98 4.45
N GLU A 260 -42.47 -40.78 5.02
CA GLU A 260 -43.20 -40.57 6.29
C GLU A 260 -44.68 -41.01 6.18
N PHE A 261 -45.34 -40.77 5.04
CA PHE A 261 -46.73 -41.23 4.83
C PHE A 261 -46.82 -42.75 4.59
N GLU A 262 -45.91 -43.31 3.80
CA GLU A 262 -45.86 -44.75 3.52
C GLU A 262 -45.56 -45.56 4.78
N THR A 263 -44.63 -45.09 5.62
CA THR A 263 -44.33 -45.71 6.92
C THR A 263 -45.53 -45.67 7.87
N LEU A 264 -46.28 -44.57 7.89
CA LEU A 264 -47.51 -44.48 8.70
C LEU A 264 -48.59 -45.46 8.20
N GLN A 265 -48.77 -45.58 6.89
CA GLN A 265 -49.75 -46.50 6.30
C GLN A 265 -49.38 -47.97 6.58
N THR A 266 -48.12 -48.34 6.35
CA THR A 266 -47.63 -49.70 6.64
C THR A 266 -47.73 -50.05 8.13
N GLN A 267 -47.53 -49.08 9.02
CA GLN A 267 -47.74 -49.26 10.46
C GLN A 267 -49.21 -49.52 10.80
N LEU A 268 -50.16 -48.81 10.19
CA LEU A 268 -51.59 -49.07 10.36
C LEU A 268 -51.94 -50.49 9.89
N GLU A 269 -51.49 -50.87 8.70
CA GLU A 269 -51.76 -52.20 8.12
C GLU A 269 -51.23 -53.32 9.02
N ALA A 270 -50.01 -53.16 9.55
CA ALA A 270 -49.42 -54.09 10.51
C ALA A 270 -50.19 -54.16 11.84
N ASP A 271 -50.59 -53.00 12.40
CA ASP A 271 -51.37 -52.93 13.63
C ASP A 271 -52.74 -53.60 13.46
N LEU A 272 -53.42 -53.37 12.33
CA LEU A 272 -54.70 -53.99 12.01
C LEU A 272 -54.55 -55.51 11.81
N ALA A 273 -53.54 -55.95 11.06
CA ALA A 273 -53.25 -57.38 10.88
C ALA A 273 -52.98 -58.09 12.21
N GLY A 274 -52.22 -57.45 13.12
CA GLY A 274 -51.95 -57.97 14.46
C GLY A 274 -53.20 -58.06 15.34
N LEU A 275 -54.10 -57.06 15.26
CA LEU A 275 -55.40 -57.10 15.94
C LEU A 275 -56.29 -58.23 15.38
N GLU A 276 -56.33 -58.40 14.07
CA GLU A 276 -57.07 -59.49 13.43
C GLU A 276 -56.53 -60.86 13.81
N GLU A 277 -55.20 -61.05 13.84
CA GLU A 277 -54.58 -62.30 14.24
C GLU A 277 -54.87 -62.63 15.71
N GLY A 278 -54.72 -61.65 16.61
CA GLY A 278 -55.07 -61.80 18.02
C GLY A 278 -56.55 -62.11 18.24
N TYR A 279 -57.43 -61.49 17.44
CA TYR A 279 -58.85 -61.81 17.43
C TYR A 279 -59.12 -63.23 16.93
N ARG A 280 -58.54 -63.65 15.79
CA ARG A 280 -58.67 -65.02 15.26
C ARG A 280 -58.18 -66.07 16.27
N ALA A 281 -57.06 -65.84 16.94
CA ALA A 281 -56.53 -66.74 17.97
C ALA A 281 -57.47 -66.85 19.18
N SER A 282 -58.04 -65.72 19.62
CA SER A 282 -59.03 -65.69 20.72
C SER A 282 -60.32 -66.42 20.31
N MET A 283 -60.78 -66.22 19.07
CA MET A 283 -61.95 -66.87 18.50
C MET A 283 -61.81 -68.39 18.39
N ALA A 284 -60.63 -68.86 17.97
CA ALA A 284 -60.31 -70.29 17.91
C ALA A 284 -60.35 -70.96 19.30
N ALA A 285 -59.92 -70.25 20.35
CA ALA A 285 -59.97 -70.75 21.74
C ALA A 285 -61.41 -70.95 22.27
N TYR A 286 -62.41 -70.27 21.68
CA TYR A 286 -63.82 -70.41 22.05
C TYR A 286 -64.57 -71.49 21.27
N GLY A 287 -63.86 -72.30 20.46
CA GLY A 287 -64.47 -73.34 19.63
C GLY A 287 -65.26 -72.78 18.44
N CYS A 288 -65.19 -71.46 18.22
CA CYS A 288 -65.66 -70.82 17.00
C CYS A 288 -64.54 -70.89 15.97
N ALA A 289 -64.38 -72.05 15.34
CA ALA A 289 -63.47 -72.18 14.21
C ALA A 289 -63.95 -71.24 13.09
N VAL A 290 -63.24 -70.14 12.88
CA VAL A 290 -63.41 -69.30 11.69
C VAL A 290 -62.72 -70.02 10.54
N GLU A 291 -63.26 -71.17 10.15
CA GLU A 291 -62.84 -71.87 8.94
C GLU A 291 -63.39 -71.09 7.74
N GLN A 292 -62.46 -70.52 6.98
CA GLN A 292 -62.60 -70.02 5.62
C GLN A 292 -63.73 -69.01 5.35
N VAL A 293 -63.26 -67.83 4.94
CA VAL A 293 -63.98 -66.71 4.32
C VAL A 293 -65.05 -67.20 3.35
N THR A 294 -66.29 -67.30 3.82
CA THR A 294 -67.46 -66.92 3.01
C THR A 294 -67.76 -65.47 3.33
N ALA A 295 -68.16 -64.71 2.30
CA ALA A 295 -68.06 -63.24 2.18
C ALA A 295 -68.78 -62.38 3.23
N THR A 296 -69.34 -62.97 4.29
CA THR A 296 -69.79 -62.28 5.50
C THR A 296 -69.67 -63.25 6.67
N PRO A 297 -68.80 -63.01 7.67
CA PRO A 297 -68.80 -63.84 8.87
C PRO A 297 -70.19 -63.81 9.53
N PRO A 298 -70.69 -64.92 10.10
CA PRO A 298 -71.98 -64.93 10.79
C PRO A 298 -71.95 -63.88 11.91
N LYS A 299 -72.97 -63.00 11.93
CA LYS A 299 -73.08 -61.85 12.88
C LYS A 299 -72.94 -62.27 14.34
N HIS A 300 -73.28 -63.52 14.66
CA HIS A 300 -73.01 -64.19 15.93
C HIS A 300 -72.92 -65.72 15.66
N PRO A 301 -71.79 -66.37 15.94
CA PRO A 301 -71.61 -67.79 15.62
C PRO A 301 -72.48 -68.68 16.53
N GLY A 302 -73.42 -69.43 15.93
CA GLY A 302 -74.25 -70.43 16.64
C GLY A 302 -75.45 -69.88 17.42
N TRP A 303 -75.73 -68.58 17.30
CA TRP A 303 -76.85 -67.89 17.96
C TRP A 303 -77.92 -67.47 16.96
N THR A 304 -79.16 -67.27 17.43
CA THR A 304 -80.21 -66.65 16.61
C THR A 304 -80.20 -65.14 16.84
N ASP A 305 -80.64 -64.35 15.86
CA ASP A 305 -80.75 -62.90 16.01
C ASP A 305 -81.61 -62.52 17.23
N GLU A 306 -82.70 -63.25 17.46
CA GLU A 306 -83.58 -63.04 18.62
C GLU A 306 -82.91 -63.34 19.97
N ASP A 307 -82.14 -64.45 20.06
CA ASP A 307 -81.40 -64.81 21.27
C ASP A 307 -80.30 -63.77 21.56
N HIS A 308 -79.62 -63.31 20.51
CA HIS A 308 -78.59 -62.28 20.59
C HIS A 308 -79.17 -60.92 21.01
N GLU A 309 -80.33 -60.51 20.48
CA GLU A 309 -81.02 -59.29 20.89
C GLU A 309 -81.45 -59.30 22.35
N ARG A 310 -81.98 -60.45 22.83
CA ARG A 310 -82.32 -60.63 24.25
C ARG A 310 -81.06 -60.53 25.12
N TYR A 311 -79.96 -61.16 24.71
CA TYR A 311 -78.66 -61.00 25.37
C TYR A 311 -78.22 -59.53 25.41
N LEU A 312 -78.29 -58.80 24.29
CA LEU A 312 -77.87 -57.40 24.21
C LEU A 312 -78.69 -56.48 25.12
N LYS A 313 -80.00 -56.71 25.26
CA LYS A 313 -80.85 -55.94 26.20
C LYS A 313 -80.34 -56.08 27.64
N VAL A 314 -80.08 -57.30 28.08
CA VAL A 314 -79.55 -57.58 29.43
C VAL A 314 -78.13 -57.04 29.59
N PHE A 315 -77.30 -57.17 28.54
CA PHE A 315 -75.94 -56.66 28.53
C PHE A 315 -75.89 -55.14 28.69
N LYS A 316 -76.71 -54.40 27.93
CA LYS A 316 -76.82 -52.93 28.02
C LYS A 316 -77.32 -52.46 29.39
N ASP A 317 -78.18 -53.22 30.05
CA ASP A 317 -78.67 -52.89 31.39
C ASP A 317 -77.65 -53.20 32.50
N CYS A 318 -76.81 -54.22 32.32
CA CYS A 318 -75.86 -54.71 33.32
C CYS A 318 -74.48 -54.06 33.21
N GLU A 319 -74.04 -53.68 32.00
CA GLU A 319 -72.72 -53.08 31.76
C GLU A 319 -72.51 -51.76 32.52
N PRO A 320 -73.42 -50.76 32.48
CA PRO A 320 -73.26 -49.50 33.23
C PRO A 320 -73.26 -49.69 34.74
N LYS A 321 -73.87 -50.79 35.21
CA LYS A 321 -73.97 -51.15 36.64
C LYS A 321 -72.78 -51.99 37.13
N GLY A 322 -71.83 -52.29 36.26
CA GLY A 322 -70.64 -53.08 36.59
C GLY A 322 -70.91 -54.55 36.93
N ILE A 323 -72.09 -55.08 36.60
CA ILE A 323 -72.48 -56.46 36.92
C ILE A 323 -71.84 -57.39 35.90
N ARG A 324 -70.92 -58.26 36.35
CA ARG A 324 -70.11 -59.16 35.49
C ARG A 324 -70.19 -60.61 35.95
N ASN A 325 -69.67 -61.51 35.10
CA ASN A 325 -69.44 -62.92 35.40
C ASN A 325 -70.75 -63.63 35.86
N GLU A 326 -70.73 -64.30 37.01
CA GLU A 326 -71.85 -65.13 37.46
C GLU A 326 -73.15 -64.38 37.69
N ALA A 327 -73.09 -63.12 38.16
CA ALA A 327 -74.29 -62.32 38.41
C ALA A 327 -74.99 -61.91 37.11
N PHE A 328 -74.23 -61.79 36.02
CA PHE A 328 -74.75 -61.53 34.69
C PHE A 328 -75.36 -62.81 34.08
N LEU A 329 -74.66 -63.95 34.19
CA LEU A 329 -75.15 -65.25 33.70
C LEU A 329 -76.45 -65.67 34.39
N LYS A 330 -76.56 -65.48 35.73
CA LYS A 330 -77.79 -65.76 36.50
C LYS A 330 -79.01 -64.94 36.03
N ARG A 331 -78.80 -63.78 35.43
CA ARG A 331 -79.88 -62.94 34.87
C ARG A 331 -80.25 -63.33 33.43
N LEU A 332 -79.32 -63.96 32.71
CA LEU A 332 -79.56 -64.46 31.35
C LEU A 332 -80.25 -65.82 31.33
N GLU A 333 -79.93 -66.70 32.29
CA GLU A 333 -80.50 -68.06 32.39
C GLU A 333 -82.04 -68.12 32.28
N PRO A 334 -82.84 -67.23 32.94
CA PRO A 334 -84.30 -67.26 32.83
C PRO A 334 -84.84 -66.75 31.48
N LEU A 335 -84.07 -65.93 30.76
CA LEU A 335 -84.48 -65.25 29.53
C LEU A 335 -84.17 -66.06 28.27
N LEU A 336 -83.24 -67.03 28.40
CA LEU A 336 -82.79 -67.94 27.35
C LEU A 336 -82.74 -69.39 27.87
N PRO A 337 -83.88 -69.99 28.25
CA PRO A 337 -83.93 -71.34 28.81
C PRO A 337 -83.43 -72.43 27.84
N GLN A 338 -83.44 -72.15 26.53
CA GLN A 338 -82.96 -73.03 25.47
C GLN A 338 -81.43 -73.13 25.36
N ARG A 339 -80.65 -72.32 26.11
CA ARG A 339 -79.17 -72.31 26.04
C ARG A 339 -78.57 -72.76 27.36
N SER A 340 -77.49 -73.55 27.30
CA SER A 340 -76.80 -73.98 28.51
C SER A 340 -75.99 -72.82 29.11
N ARG A 341 -75.75 -72.86 30.42
CA ARG A 341 -74.89 -71.86 31.10
C ARG A 341 -73.48 -71.77 30.49
N LYS A 342 -72.96 -72.89 29.98
CA LYS A 342 -71.66 -72.92 29.29
C LYS A 342 -71.72 -72.14 27.97
N ASP A 343 -72.80 -72.27 27.21
CA ASP A 343 -73.01 -71.53 25.95
C ASP A 343 -73.19 -70.03 26.20
N LEU A 344 -73.92 -69.66 27.26
CA LEU A 344 -74.08 -68.25 27.67
C LEU A 344 -72.74 -67.61 28.05
N ALA A 345 -71.87 -68.34 28.76
CA ALA A 345 -70.54 -67.86 29.12
C ALA A 345 -69.61 -67.74 27.90
N ALA A 346 -69.62 -68.72 27.00
CA ALA A 346 -68.86 -68.69 25.75
C ALA A 346 -69.29 -67.51 24.86
N HIS A 347 -70.59 -67.25 24.74
CA HIS A 347 -71.11 -66.12 23.97
C HIS A 347 -70.83 -64.76 24.62
N ASP A 348 -70.89 -64.65 25.94
CA ASP A 348 -70.51 -63.41 26.63
C ASP A 348 -69.02 -63.09 26.40
N GLN A 349 -68.18 -64.12 26.48
CA GLN A 349 -66.75 -63.99 26.23
C GLN A 349 -66.46 -63.66 24.75
N TRP A 350 -67.16 -64.31 23.82
CA TRP A 350 -67.15 -63.97 22.39
C TRP A 350 -67.53 -62.51 22.15
N HIS A 351 -68.70 -62.07 22.62
CA HIS A 351 -69.23 -60.73 22.37
C HIS A 351 -68.31 -59.65 22.95
N ARG A 352 -67.78 -59.85 24.16
CA ARG A 352 -66.80 -58.93 24.76
C ARG A 352 -65.50 -58.87 23.97
N THR A 353 -65.03 -60.00 23.45
CA THR A 353 -63.80 -60.08 22.63
C THR A 353 -64.01 -59.43 21.26
N HIS A 354 -65.13 -59.69 20.61
CA HIS A 354 -65.53 -59.09 19.35
C HIS A 354 -65.72 -57.58 19.47
N ARG A 355 -66.44 -57.11 20.50
CA ARG A 355 -66.60 -55.68 20.78
C ARG A 355 -65.26 -55.00 21.07
N ARG A 356 -64.37 -55.64 21.85
CA ARG A 356 -63.03 -55.11 22.11
C ARG A 356 -62.23 -54.99 20.82
N HIS A 357 -62.25 -56.02 19.96
CA HIS A 357 -61.59 -55.98 18.66
C HIS A 357 -62.12 -54.81 17.82
N LEU A 358 -63.44 -54.69 17.65
CA LEU A 358 -64.04 -53.57 16.90
C LEU A 358 -63.65 -52.20 17.47
N GLN A 359 -63.64 -52.06 18.80
CA GLN A 359 -63.23 -50.83 19.46
C GLN A 359 -61.74 -50.54 19.21
N GLN A 360 -60.86 -51.54 19.33
CA GLN A 360 -59.43 -51.40 19.07
C GLN A 360 -59.15 -51.06 17.60
N THR A 361 -59.84 -51.68 16.65
CA THR A 361 -59.76 -51.34 15.22
C THR A 361 -60.18 -49.88 14.99
N GLN A 362 -61.29 -49.44 15.58
CA GLN A 362 -61.75 -48.05 15.47
C GLN A 362 -60.77 -47.06 16.11
N GLU A 363 -60.22 -47.38 17.28
CA GLU A 363 -59.21 -46.57 17.96
C GLU A 363 -57.94 -46.45 17.11
N ARG A 364 -57.46 -47.55 16.51
CA ARG A 364 -56.30 -47.53 15.60
C ARG A 364 -56.55 -46.71 14.33
N GLN A 365 -57.73 -46.84 13.74
CA GLN A 365 -58.10 -46.04 12.57
C GLN A 365 -58.18 -44.54 12.92
N ALA A 366 -58.74 -44.20 14.08
CA ALA A 366 -58.83 -42.82 14.56
C ALA A 366 -57.44 -42.24 14.87
N ASP A 367 -56.56 -43.02 15.48
CA ASP A 367 -55.18 -42.62 15.75
C ASP A 367 -54.41 -42.40 14.45
N TYR A 368 -54.58 -43.27 13.45
CA TYR A 368 -54.03 -43.06 12.11
C TYR A 368 -54.53 -41.76 11.49
N THR A 369 -55.84 -41.47 11.52
CA THR A 369 -56.37 -40.21 10.96
C THR A 369 -55.78 -38.97 11.65
N ARG A 370 -55.58 -39.03 12.98
CA ARG A 370 -54.93 -37.96 13.74
C ARG A 370 -53.47 -37.80 13.36
N GLN A 371 -52.72 -38.89 13.29
CA GLN A 371 -51.30 -38.88 12.91
C GLN A 371 -51.12 -38.43 11.46
N HIS A 372 -51.93 -38.93 10.53
CA HIS A 372 -51.94 -38.51 9.14
C HIS A 372 -52.19 -37.01 9.01
N SER A 373 -53.20 -36.47 9.71
CA SER A 373 -53.47 -35.02 9.70
C SER A 373 -52.31 -34.21 10.28
N HIS A 374 -51.67 -34.71 11.35
CA HIS A 374 -50.51 -34.08 11.96
C HIS A 374 -49.29 -34.07 11.02
N ILE A 375 -48.96 -35.21 10.42
CA ILE A 375 -47.88 -35.33 9.43
C ILE A 375 -48.20 -34.46 8.21
N PHE A 376 -49.46 -34.39 7.76
CA PHE A 376 -49.88 -33.54 6.66
C PHE A 376 -49.63 -32.05 6.93
N GLU A 377 -50.06 -31.52 8.07
CA GLU A 377 -49.79 -30.11 8.42
C GLU A 377 -48.28 -29.86 8.62
N LYS A 378 -47.56 -30.79 9.24
CA LYS A 378 -46.09 -30.72 9.37
C LYS A 378 -45.43 -30.66 7.97
N ALA A 379 -45.77 -31.58 7.08
CA ALA A 379 -45.25 -31.66 5.72
C ALA A 379 -45.56 -30.39 4.93
N LYS A 380 -46.78 -29.84 5.07
CA LYS A 380 -47.19 -28.58 4.46
C LYS A 380 -46.33 -27.41 4.94
N THR A 381 -46.05 -27.30 6.24
CA THR A 381 -45.15 -26.26 6.77
C THR A 381 -43.72 -26.42 6.27
N GLN A 382 -43.18 -27.63 6.28
CA GLN A 382 -41.83 -27.92 5.77
C GLN A 382 -41.71 -27.61 4.28
N LEU A 383 -42.75 -27.91 3.50
CA LEU A 383 -42.80 -27.62 2.08
C LEU A 383 -42.85 -26.11 1.81
N ALA A 384 -43.68 -25.37 2.56
CA ALA A 384 -43.74 -23.91 2.47
C ALA A 384 -42.39 -23.26 2.76
N ASP A 385 -41.73 -23.68 3.85
CA ASP A 385 -40.39 -23.20 4.22
C ASP A 385 -39.34 -23.56 3.16
N ALA A 386 -39.39 -24.77 2.60
CA ALA A 386 -38.48 -25.21 1.55
C ALA A 386 -38.64 -24.40 0.25
N ILE A 387 -39.87 -24.08 -0.13
CA ILE A 387 -40.18 -23.23 -1.28
C ILE A 387 -39.66 -21.81 -1.05
N GLU A 388 -39.90 -21.24 0.14
CA GLU A 388 -39.45 -19.88 0.47
C GLU A 388 -37.91 -19.79 0.49
N THR A 389 -37.24 -20.77 1.11
CA THR A 389 -35.78 -20.84 1.12
C THR A 389 -35.20 -21.04 -0.28
N HIS A 390 -35.84 -21.83 -1.13
CA HIS A 390 -35.44 -21.98 -2.53
C HIS A 390 -35.56 -20.66 -3.29
N ARG A 391 -36.69 -19.95 -3.16
CA ARG A 391 -36.90 -18.62 -3.77
C ARG A 391 -35.89 -17.59 -3.26
N ALA A 392 -35.61 -17.58 -1.96
CA ALA A 392 -34.60 -16.70 -1.37
C ALA A 392 -33.19 -17.01 -1.90
N ARG A 393 -32.84 -18.30 -2.04
CA ARG A 393 -31.56 -18.73 -2.63
C ARG A 393 -31.44 -18.30 -4.09
N GLN A 394 -32.48 -18.51 -4.90
CA GLN A 394 -32.51 -18.04 -6.29
C GLN A 394 -32.36 -16.51 -6.39
N SER A 395 -33.06 -15.75 -5.55
CA SER A 395 -32.93 -14.30 -5.51
C SER A 395 -31.52 -13.84 -5.13
N SER A 396 -30.92 -14.47 -4.11
CA SER A 396 -29.54 -14.20 -3.71
C SER A 396 -28.53 -14.54 -4.80
N GLN A 397 -28.71 -15.67 -5.51
CA GLN A 397 -27.86 -16.06 -6.63
C GLN A 397 -27.99 -15.08 -7.79
N ALA A 398 -29.21 -14.63 -8.13
CA ALA A 398 -29.44 -13.61 -9.14
C ALA A 398 -28.78 -12.27 -8.76
N GLU A 399 -28.82 -11.87 -7.48
CA GLU A 399 -28.15 -10.67 -7.00
C GLU A 399 -26.62 -10.81 -7.09
N LEU A 400 -26.05 -11.95 -6.67
CA LEU A 400 -24.62 -12.22 -6.82
C LEU A 400 -24.18 -12.21 -8.28
N ALA A 401 -24.93 -12.84 -9.18
CA ALA A 401 -24.68 -12.81 -10.61
C ALA A 401 -24.71 -11.37 -11.17
N ARG A 402 -25.69 -10.57 -10.73
CA ARG A 402 -25.78 -9.14 -11.11
C ARG A 402 -24.58 -8.35 -10.59
N ARG A 403 -24.13 -8.58 -9.35
CA ARG A 403 -22.92 -7.94 -8.78
C ARG A 403 -21.66 -8.36 -9.53
N ALA A 404 -21.50 -9.63 -9.86
CA ALA A 404 -20.38 -10.14 -10.63
C ALA A 404 -20.33 -9.53 -12.04
N ALA A 405 -21.48 -9.43 -12.73
CA ALA A 405 -21.58 -8.78 -14.02
C ALA A 405 -21.19 -7.28 -13.94
N ALA A 406 -21.67 -6.57 -12.91
CA ALA A 406 -21.29 -5.17 -12.69
C ALA A 406 -19.78 -5.02 -12.41
N GLN A 407 -19.20 -5.94 -11.63
CA GLN A 407 -17.78 -5.97 -11.35
C GLN A 407 -16.96 -6.23 -12.61
N ALA A 408 -17.39 -7.15 -13.49
CA ALA A 408 -16.72 -7.41 -14.77
C ALA A 408 -16.68 -6.16 -15.65
N VAL A 409 -17.80 -5.41 -15.75
CA VAL A 409 -17.85 -4.14 -16.48
C VAL A 409 -16.89 -3.09 -15.90
N LEU A 410 -16.77 -3.03 -14.57
CA LEU A 410 -15.83 -2.12 -13.91
C LEU A 410 -14.37 -2.51 -14.17
N HIS A 411 -14.04 -3.80 -14.08
CA HIS A 411 -12.70 -4.31 -14.41
C HIS A 411 -12.31 -3.99 -15.85
N GLU A 412 -13.23 -4.15 -16.80
CA GLU A 412 -12.99 -3.79 -18.20
C GLU A 412 -12.70 -2.28 -18.35
N LYS A 413 -13.46 -1.42 -17.66
CA LYS A 413 -13.20 0.03 -17.65
C LYS A 413 -11.82 0.36 -17.07
N VAL A 414 -11.46 -0.27 -15.96
CA VAL A 414 -10.14 -0.09 -15.33
C VAL A 414 -9.03 -0.52 -16.28
N ALA A 415 -9.15 -1.66 -16.94
CA ALA A 415 -8.19 -2.13 -17.94
C ALA A 415 -8.04 -1.13 -19.10
N ARG A 416 -9.15 -0.58 -19.61
CA ARG A 416 -9.13 0.48 -20.64
C ARG A 416 -8.40 1.73 -20.16
N PHE A 417 -8.58 2.16 -18.91
CA PHE A 417 -7.88 3.32 -18.35
C PHE A 417 -6.39 3.05 -18.16
N GLN A 418 -6.01 1.86 -17.67
CA GLN A 418 -4.62 1.46 -17.53
C GLN A 418 -3.92 1.45 -18.90
N LEU A 419 -4.56 0.91 -19.93
CA LEU A 419 -4.02 0.92 -21.30
C LEU A 419 -3.81 2.36 -21.80
N LYS A 420 -4.81 3.24 -21.67
CA LYS A 420 -4.68 4.66 -22.04
C LYS A 420 -3.54 5.35 -21.31
N ARG A 421 -3.38 5.07 -20.00
CA ARG A 421 -2.29 5.63 -19.20
C ARG A 421 -0.93 5.15 -19.68
N ASN A 422 -0.80 3.84 -19.96
CA ASN A 422 0.45 3.24 -20.41
C ASN A 422 0.84 3.79 -21.80
N VAL A 423 -0.09 3.83 -22.76
CA VAL A 423 0.15 4.43 -24.09
C VAL A 423 0.57 5.90 -23.97
N LYS A 424 -0.08 6.69 -23.09
CA LYS A 424 0.32 8.09 -22.88
C LYS A 424 1.73 8.20 -22.27
N ALA A 425 2.09 7.31 -21.34
CA ALA A 425 3.42 7.28 -20.75
C ALA A 425 4.48 6.89 -21.79
N GLU A 426 4.20 5.91 -22.65
CA GLU A 426 5.08 5.52 -23.76
C GLU A 426 5.27 6.65 -24.77
N MET A 427 4.19 7.33 -25.19
CA MET A 427 4.29 8.49 -26.08
C MET A 427 5.12 9.62 -25.45
N ALA A 428 4.95 9.90 -24.15
CA ALA A 428 5.74 10.90 -23.46
C ALA A 428 7.23 10.50 -23.37
N ALA A 429 7.52 9.23 -23.12
CA ALA A 429 8.89 8.71 -23.14
C ALA A 429 9.52 8.85 -24.53
N HIS A 430 8.80 8.48 -25.59
CA HIS A 430 9.25 8.67 -26.97
C HIS A 430 9.50 10.14 -27.31
N GLN A 431 8.60 11.05 -26.91
CA GLN A 431 8.80 12.49 -27.11
C GLN A 431 10.04 13.01 -26.37
N SER A 432 10.28 12.56 -25.14
CA SER A 432 11.47 12.94 -24.38
C SER A 432 12.76 12.45 -25.02
N GLU A 433 12.74 11.26 -25.61
CA GLU A 433 13.90 10.71 -26.32
C GLU A 433 14.16 11.46 -27.64
N ILE A 434 13.12 11.80 -28.40
CA ILE A 434 13.24 12.64 -29.60
C ILE A 434 13.85 14.00 -29.23
N ALA A 435 13.32 14.67 -28.19
CA ALA A 435 13.84 15.96 -27.74
C ALA A 435 15.30 15.87 -27.28
N ARG A 436 15.70 14.76 -26.65
CA ARG A 436 17.10 14.50 -26.27
C ARG A 436 18.00 14.39 -27.51
N LEU A 437 17.57 13.64 -28.52
CA LEU A 437 18.31 13.47 -29.77
C LEU A 437 18.41 14.79 -30.56
N GLU A 438 17.34 15.57 -30.62
CA GLU A 438 17.33 16.90 -31.25
C GLU A 438 18.27 17.88 -30.54
N ALA A 439 18.25 17.91 -29.21
CA ALA A 439 19.16 18.74 -28.42
C ALA A 439 20.63 18.35 -28.65
N GLN A 440 20.91 17.04 -28.71
CA GLN A 440 22.26 16.54 -29.02
C GLN A 440 22.70 16.96 -30.44
N ALA A 441 21.84 16.80 -31.45
CA ALA A 441 22.13 17.20 -32.82
C ALA A 441 22.38 18.73 -32.93
N LEU A 442 21.61 19.54 -32.21
CA LEU A 442 21.80 21.00 -32.18
C LEU A 442 23.15 21.37 -31.53
N GLN A 443 23.53 20.70 -30.45
CA GLN A 443 24.81 20.93 -29.80
C GLN A 443 25.99 20.54 -30.71
N GLU A 444 25.92 19.38 -31.37
CA GLU A 444 26.93 18.95 -32.34
C GLU A 444 27.04 19.94 -33.51
N ALA A 445 25.92 20.47 -34.01
CA ALA A 445 25.92 21.49 -35.07
C ALA A 445 26.57 22.81 -34.61
N MET A 446 26.30 23.26 -33.38
CA MET A 446 26.94 24.44 -32.80
C MET A 446 28.45 24.25 -32.61
N GLU A 447 28.86 23.10 -32.11
CA GLU A 447 30.29 22.77 -31.95
C GLU A 447 31.01 22.69 -33.31
N ALA A 448 30.37 22.10 -34.32
CA ALA A 448 30.90 22.07 -35.68
C ALA A 448 31.05 23.49 -36.26
N LYS A 449 30.07 24.38 -36.05
CA LYS A 449 30.15 25.77 -36.47
C LYS A 449 31.29 26.50 -35.75
N ARG A 450 31.41 26.31 -34.43
CA ARG A 450 32.49 26.91 -33.61
C ARG A 450 33.87 26.43 -34.06
N LYS A 451 34.03 25.15 -34.41
CA LYS A 451 35.27 24.60 -34.96
C LYS A 451 35.63 25.27 -36.29
N LYS A 452 34.68 25.38 -37.22
CA LYS A 452 34.88 26.07 -38.52
C LYS A 452 35.28 27.54 -38.34
N GLU A 453 34.62 28.27 -37.45
CA GLU A 453 34.95 29.67 -37.14
C GLU A 453 36.35 29.81 -36.53
N HIS A 454 36.72 28.91 -35.63
CA HIS A 454 38.05 28.88 -35.04
C HIS A 454 39.14 28.60 -36.08
N GLU A 455 38.92 27.64 -36.97
CA GLU A 455 39.82 27.34 -38.08
C GLU A 455 39.99 28.54 -39.02
N LEU A 456 38.90 29.23 -39.36
CA LEU A 456 38.95 30.43 -40.20
C LEU A 456 39.76 31.54 -39.53
N LYS A 457 39.51 31.82 -38.24
CA LYS A 457 40.29 32.81 -37.46
C LYS A 457 41.77 32.44 -37.41
N LYS A 458 42.10 31.15 -37.23
CA LYS A 458 43.49 30.68 -37.24
C LYS A 458 44.17 30.95 -38.57
N LYS A 459 43.50 30.68 -39.70
CA LYS A 459 44.02 30.99 -41.04
C LYS A 459 44.24 32.49 -41.22
N LEU A 460 43.27 33.33 -40.84
CA LEU A 460 43.38 34.79 -40.94
C LEU A 460 44.58 35.34 -40.15
N VAL A 461 44.82 34.82 -38.94
CA VAL A 461 45.97 35.21 -38.11
C VAL A 461 47.29 34.78 -38.74
N GLN A 462 47.34 33.60 -39.36
CA GLN A 462 48.53 33.13 -40.06
C GLN A 462 48.83 34.00 -41.29
N GLU A 463 47.81 34.37 -42.07
CA GLU A 463 47.95 35.28 -43.20
C GLU A 463 48.45 36.66 -42.75
N HIS A 464 47.87 37.23 -41.69
CA HIS A 464 48.31 38.51 -41.15
C HIS A 464 49.77 38.50 -40.67
N LYS A 465 50.21 37.41 -40.03
CA LYS A 465 51.62 37.24 -39.64
C LYS A 465 52.55 37.19 -40.85
N GLY A 466 52.17 36.45 -41.90
CA GLY A 466 52.93 36.41 -43.15
C GLY A 466 53.06 37.78 -43.81
N TRP A 467 51.99 38.59 -43.80
CA TRP A 467 52.04 39.98 -44.29
C TRP A 467 52.95 40.89 -43.46
N GLN A 468 52.96 40.73 -42.13
CA GLN A 468 53.86 41.48 -41.25
C GLN A 468 55.32 41.13 -41.49
N GLU A 469 55.64 39.85 -41.67
CA GLU A 469 57.00 39.38 -41.97
C GLU A 469 57.49 39.92 -43.32
N LEU A 470 56.63 39.91 -44.35
CA LEU A 470 56.94 40.53 -45.65
C LEU A 470 57.18 42.03 -45.55
N GLY A 471 56.38 42.74 -44.74
CA GLY A 471 56.58 44.17 -44.49
C GLY A 471 57.90 44.48 -43.79
N ALA A 472 58.26 43.70 -42.76
CA ALA A 472 59.51 43.87 -42.02
C ALA A 472 60.75 43.68 -42.92
N ILE A 473 60.72 42.73 -43.86
CA ILE A 473 61.80 42.51 -44.82
C ILE A 473 61.94 43.72 -45.76
N ALA A 474 60.83 44.28 -46.24
CA ALA A 474 60.86 45.45 -47.11
C ALA A 474 61.39 46.72 -46.41
N ASP A 475 61.02 46.91 -45.14
CA ASP A 475 61.50 48.03 -44.32
C ASP A 475 63.01 47.92 -44.02
N GLU A 476 63.51 46.71 -43.77
CA GLU A 476 64.94 46.45 -43.55
C GLU A 476 65.78 46.73 -44.81
N GLU A 477 65.27 46.35 -45.99
CA GLU A 477 65.90 46.64 -47.28
C GLU A 477 65.95 48.16 -47.57
N ALA A 478 64.86 48.88 -47.29
CA ALA A 478 64.82 50.34 -47.42
C ALA A 478 65.82 51.04 -46.47
N ALA A 479 65.95 50.55 -45.23
CA ALA A 479 66.90 51.08 -44.25
C ALA A 479 68.37 50.80 -44.62
N ALA A 480 68.66 49.69 -45.30
CA ALA A 480 69.99 49.38 -45.83
C ALA A 480 70.40 50.36 -46.95
N VAL A 481 69.47 50.66 -47.87
CA VAL A 481 69.71 51.61 -48.97
C VAL A 481 69.92 53.04 -48.44
N ALA A 482 69.19 53.46 -47.41
CA ALA A 482 69.36 54.79 -46.81
C ALA A 482 70.75 54.98 -46.17
N ARG A 483 71.25 53.96 -45.46
CA ARG A 483 72.58 53.99 -44.83
C ARG A 483 73.71 54.13 -45.85
N ALA A 484 73.63 53.43 -46.98
CA ALA A 484 74.62 53.53 -48.04
C ALA A 484 74.74 54.95 -48.63
N ARG A 485 73.61 55.67 -48.78
CA ARG A 485 73.60 57.06 -49.28
C ARG A 485 74.23 58.06 -48.30
N GLU A 486 74.03 57.86 -46.99
CA GLU A 486 74.63 58.74 -45.99
C GLU A 486 76.15 58.62 -45.93
N ASP A 487 76.68 57.42 -46.11
CA ASP A 487 78.12 57.18 -46.06
C ASP A 487 78.85 57.75 -47.29
N GLU A 488 78.22 57.71 -48.47
CA GLU A 488 78.71 58.41 -49.68
C GLU A 488 78.79 59.93 -49.48
N ALA A 489 77.77 60.53 -48.85
CA ALA A 489 77.74 61.97 -48.57
C ALA A 489 78.85 62.40 -47.59
N LYS A 490 79.15 61.59 -46.57
CA LYS A 490 80.23 61.86 -45.61
C LYS A 490 81.62 61.79 -46.26
N ALA A 491 81.83 60.83 -47.16
CA ALA A 491 83.10 60.68 -47.88
C ALA A 491 83.40 61.90 -48.76
N ALA A 492 82.39 62.45 -49.45
CA ALA A 492 82.53 63.67 -50.25
C ALA A 492 82.90 64.89 -49.39
N GLN A 493 82.31 65.02 -48.19
CA GLN A 493 82.59 66.14 -47.28
C GLN A 493 83.99 66.08 -46.68
N ALA A 494 84.55 64.88 -46.49
CA ALA A 494 85.89 64.70 -45.93
C ALA A 494 87.00 65.25 -46.86
N VAL A 495 86.82 65.14 -48.18
CA VAL A 495 87.76 65.68 -49.18
C VAL A 495 87.84 67.22 -49.09
N ILE A 496 86.70 67.89 -49.04
CA ILE A 496 86.61 69.36 -48.95
C ILE A 496 87.22 69.88 -47.64
N ASN A 497 87.05 69.12 -46.55
CA ASN A 497 87.62 69.49 -45.26
C ASN A 497 89.15 69.35 -45.24
N ALA A 498 89.72 68.36 -45.93
CA ALA A 498 91.17 68.19 -46.03
C ALA A 498 91.83 69.38 -46.74
N GLU A 499 91.23 69.88 -47.82
CA GLU A 499 91.70 71.08 -48.54
C GLU A 499 91.65 72.34 -47.67
N ARG A 500 90.57 72.50 -46.88
CA ARG A 500 90.43 73.62 -45.92
C ARG A 500 91.44 73.59 -44.77
N VAL A 501 91.95 72.42 -44.41
CA VAL A 501 92.97 72.29 -43.37
C VAL A 501 94.34 72.66 -43.94
N GLN A 502 94.67 72.22 -45.15
CA GLN A 502 95.93 72.59 -45.84
C GLN A 502 96.05 74.11 -46.02
N HIS A 503 95.01 74.77 -46.53
CA HIS A 503 95.02 76.23 -46.69
C HIS A 503 95.21 76.99 -45.35
N ARG A 504 94.75 76.42 -44.23
CA ARG A 504 94.93 77.04 -42.90
C ARG A 504 96.34 76.86 -42.35
N MET A 505 97.01 75.77 -42.71
CA MET A 505 98.42 75.56 -42.35
C MET A 505 99.31 76.54 -43.10
N ASP A 506 99.12 76.70 -44.40
CA ASP A 506 99.91 77.62 -45.24
C ASP A 506 99.75 79.10 -44.80
N GLU A 507 98.52 79.51 -44.47
CA GLU A 507 98.22 80.84 -43.91
C GLU A 507 98.94 81.09 -42.57
N TRP A 508 99.04 80.06 -41.74
CA TRP A 508 99.67 80.15 -40.42
C TRP A 508 101.19 80.24 -40.55
N GLU A 509 101.80 79.44 -41.42
CA GLU A 509 103.23 79.51 -41.71
C GLU A 509 103.63 80.88 -42.27
N HIS A 510 102.85 81.43 -43.21
CA HIS A 510 103.10 82.76 -43.77
C HIS A 510 103.00 83.88 -42.70
N LYS A 511 102.04 83.82 -41.78
CA LYS A 511 101.92 84.79 -40.66
C LYS A 511 103.07 84.70 -39.68
N THR A 512 103.54 83.49 -39.40
CA THR A 512 104.65 83.25 -38.45
C THR A 512 105.96 83.79 -39.00
N GLU A 513 106.23 83.60 -40.29
CA GLU A 513 107.42 84.14 -40.96
C GLU A 513 107.42 85.69 -40.97
N LEU A 514 106.26 86.30 -41.22
CA LEU A 514 106.09 87.75 -41.20
C LEU A 514 106.32 88.35 -39.80
N GLN A 515 105.81 87.70 -38.76
CA GLN A 515 106.02 88.12 -37.38
C GLN A 515 107.49 88.05 -36.96
N LYS A 516 108.21 87.01 -37.41
CA LYS A 516 109.63 86.84 -37.12
C LYS A 516 110.47 87.97 -37.74
N GLN A 517 110.16 88.37 -38.98
CA GLN A 517 110.84 89.49 -39.65
C GLN A 517 110.54 90.84 -38.97
N GLN A 518 109.32 91.05 -38.50
CA GLN A 518 108.95 92.27 -37.76
C GLN A 518 109.64 92.35 -36.40
N LEU A 519 109.70 91.23 -35.67
CA LEU A 519 110.38 91.16 -34.38
C LEU A 519 111.88 91.45 -34.53
N GLN A 520 112.51 90.95 -35.60
CA GLN A 520 113.93 91.20 -35.86
C GLN A 520 114.23 92.68 -36.11
N ARG A 521 113.38 93.37 -36.90
CA ARG A 521 113.51 94.83 -37.11
C ARG A 521 113.32 95.63 -35.82
N GLN A 522 112.37 95.24 -34.98
CA GLN A 522 112.15 95.90 -33.69
C GLN A 522 113.33 95.69 -32.73
N GLN A 523 113.97 94.51 -32.75
CA GLN A 523 115.17 94.25 -31.94
C GLN A 523 116.36 95.11 -32.39
N ASP A 524 116.56 95.29 -33.70
CA ASP A 524 117.62 96.14 -34.23
C ASP A 524 117.39 97.63 -33.88
N GLU A 525 116.15 98.11 -33.96
CA GLU A 525 115.77 99.48 -33.56
C GLU A 525 115.90 99.70 -32.04
N GLU A 526 115.50 98.73 -31.22
CA GLU A 526 115.67 98.79 -29.76
C GLU A 526 117.14 98.73 -29.34
N ALA A 527 117.97 97.94 -30.02
CA ALA A 527 119.41 97.89 -29.75
C ALA A 527 120.07 99.24 -30.03
N ALA A 528 119.72 99.88 -31.16
CA ALA A 528 120.19 101.23 -31.48
C ALA A 528 119.71 102.27 -30.45
N ARG A 529 118.45 102.18 -30.01
CA ARG A 529 117.88 103.06 -28.98
C ARG A 529 118.52 102.87 -27.61
N ARG A 530 118.85 101.63 -27.22
CA ARG A 530 119.51 101.31 -25.94
C ARG A 530 120.95 101.81 -25.91
N GLN A 531 121.69 101.72 -27.02
CA GLN A 531 123.03 102.33 -27.11
C GLN A 531 122.98 103.85 -26.98
N ALA A 532 121.99 104.51 -27.60
CA ALA A 532 121.79 105.95 -27.44
C ALA A 532 121.40 106.36 -26.01
N LEU A 533 120.59 105.55 -25.31
CA LEU A 533 120.17 105.80 -23.92
C LEU A 533 121.28 105.49 -22.89
N GLU A 534 122.15 104.50 -23.14
CA GLU A 534 123.34 104.22 -22.32
C GLU A 534 124.34 105.38 -22.37
N ALA A 535 124.57 105.96 -23.56
CA ALA A 535 125.40 107.15 -23.71
C ALA A 535 124.85 108.35 -22.89
N LEU A 536 123.52 108.54 -22.90
CA LEU A 536 122.85 109.60 -22.13
C LEU A 536 122.88 109.35 -20.60
N LYS A 537 122.92 108.07 -20.18
CA LYS A 537 122.97 107.65 -18.77
C LYS A 537 124.31 107.98 -18.10
N LEU A 538 125.39 108.08 -18.87
CA LEU A 538 126.73 108.47 -18.39
C LEU A 538 126.91 109.99 -18.25
N GLU A 539 126.12 110.80 -18.96
CA GLU A 539 126.22 112.26 -18.95
C GLU A 539 125.38 112.96 -17.86
N THR A 540 124.57 112.23 -17.07
CA THR A 540 123.60 112.85 -16.15
C THR A 540 123.98 112.78 -14.66
N PRO A 541 123.92 113.90 -13.87
CA PRO A 541 124.62 114.00 -12.57
C PRO A 541 123.95 113.31 -11.37
N TYR A 542 122.81 112.62 -11.54
CA TYR A 542 122.00 112.09 -10.42
C TYR A 542 121.80 110.57 -10.43
N ALA A 543 122.53 109.83 -11.27
CA ALA A 543 122.35 108.38 -11.46
C ALA A 543 122.48 107.55 -10.16
N ALA A 544 123.25 108.02 -9.17
CA ALA A 544 123.50 107.26 -7.94
C ALA A 544 122.27 107.11 -7.01
N LYS A 545 121.25 107.98 -7.10
CA LYS A 545 120.15 108.01 -6.12
C LYS A 545 118.93 107.14 -6.46
N LEU A 546 118.84 106.61 -7.67
CA LEU A 546 117.63 105.92 -8.16
C LEU A 546 117.68 104.39 -8.03
N ALA A 547 118.81 103.81 -7.59
CA ALA A 547 118.99 102.36 -7.54
C ALA A 547 118.40 101.68 -6.29
N GLU A 548 117.88 102.42 -5.30
CA GLU A 548 117.69 101.90 -3.93
C GLU A 548 116.23 101.68 -3.44
N ILE A 549 115.19 101.70 -4.29
CA ILE A 549 113.79 101.58 -3.82
C ILE A 549 113.12 100.26 -4.30
N GLN A 550 112.56 99.47 -3.37
CA GLN A 550 111.78 98.23 -3.62
C GLN A 550 110.30 98.32 -3.17
N ILE A 551 109.38 97.60 -3.84
CA ILE A 551 107.91 97.58 -3.62
C ILE A 551 107.39 96.10 -3.60
N ASP A 552 106.45 95.77 -2.71
CA ASP A 552 106.02 94.39 -2.31
C ASP A 552 104.61 93.97 -2.86
N PRO A 553 104.37 92.73 -3.40
CA PRO A 553 103.19 92.33 -4.19
C PRO A 553 102.06 91.57 -3.47
N GLU A 554 102.13 91.31 -2.17
CA GLU A 554 101.17 90.48 -1.41
C GLU A 554 99.72 91.02 -1.37
N ARG A 555 99.50 92.32 -1.63
CA ARG A 555 98.19 92.98 -1.54
C ARG A 555 97.18 92.53 -2.61
N THR A 556 97.61 91.82 -3.65
CA THR A 556 96.85 91.71 -4.92
C THR A 556 96.09 90.38 -5.12
N ARG A 557 96.09 89.45 -4.15
CA ARG A 557 95.68 88.04 -4.39
C ARG A 557 94.53 87.45 -3.53
N GLN A 558 93.73 88.24 -2.81
CA GLN A 558 92.66 87.71 -1.93
C GLN A 558 91.24 87.82 -2.55
N PRO A 559 90.43 86.72 -2.65
CA PRO A 559 89.07 86.71 -3.22
C PRO A 559 87.93 87.07 -2.24
N THR A 560 86.79 87.54 -2.77
CA THR A 560 85.71 88.27 -2.07
C THR A 560 84.37 87.53 -1.90
N VAL A 561 83.60 88.01 -0.90
CA VAL A 561 82.34 87.51 -0.31
C VAL A 561 81.23 87.07 -1.29
N ALA A 562 81.16 87.61 -2.51
CA ALA A 562 80.15 87.22 -3.50
C ALA A 562 80.27 85.76 -3.98
N PHE A 563 81.48 85.17 -3.90
CA PHE A 563 81.71 83.79 -4.30
C PHE A 563 81.15 82.77 -3.28
N GLN A 564 81.02 83.15 -2.00
CA GLN A 564 80.53 82.25 -0.95
C GLN A 564 79.00 82.13 -0.91
N ALA A 565 78.27 83.19 -1.22
CA ALA A 565 76.79 83.18 -1.15
C ALA A 565 76.10 82.26 -2.18
N ASN A 566 76.75 81.94 -3.30
CA ASN A 566 76.16 81.14 -4.38
C ASN A 566 76.28 79.62 -4.14
N VAL A 567 77.19 79.22 -3.25
CA VAL A 567 77.43 77.81 -2.91
C VAL A 567 76.42 77.32 -1.87
N ASP A 568 75.98 78.19 -0.96
CA ASP A 568 75.04 77.84 0.11
C ASP A 568 73.59 77.69 -0.39
N ALA A 569 73.18 78.39 -1.45
CA ALA A 569 71.84 78.29 -2.02
C ALA A 569 71.56 76.96 -2.76
N ALA A 570 72.61 76.19 -3.08
CA ALA A 570 72.48 74.93 -3.82
C ALA A 570 72.29 73.69 -2.93
N GLN A 571 72.37 73.82 -1.60
CA GLN A 571 72.36 72.67 -0.66
C GLN A 571 71.11 72.55 0.24
N GLU A 572 70.10 73.42 0.12
CA GLU A 572 68.84 73.28 0.88
C GLU A 572 67.78 72.44 0.10
N PRO A 573 67.20 71.37 0.69
CA PRO A 573 66.26 70.50 0.00
C PRO A 573 64.85 71.11 -0.07
N LEU A 574 64.46 71.46 -1.30
CA LEU A 574 63.13 71.89 -1.72
C LEU A 574 62.03 70.82 -1.52
N GLY A 575 60.99 71.17 -0.77
CA GLY A 575 59.72 70.43 -0.69
C GLY A 575 58.80 70.71 -1.88
N VAL A 576 59.21 70.32 -3.10
CA VAL A 576 58.35 70.37 -4.29
C VAL A 576 57.52 69.08 -4.31
N HIS A 577 56.38 69.11 -3.62
CA HIS A 577 55.31 68.15 -3.91
C HIS A 577 54.79 68.41 -5.33
N GLU A 578 54.53 67.35 -6.11
CA GLU A 578 54.07 67.35 -7.50
C GLU A 578 52.66 67.96 -7.74
N SER A 579 52.25 68.89 -6.90
CA SER A 579 51.06 69.72 -7.08
C SER A 579 51.53 71.17 -7.13
N GLY A 580 51.40 71.80 -8.30
CA GLY A 580 51.87 73.16 -8.56
C GLY A 580 51.38 74.21 -7.57
N LEU A 581 51.85 75.44 -7.76
CA LEU A 581 51.73 76.64 -6.92
C LEU A 581 50.32 77.03 -6.38
N PHE A 582 49.26 76.27 -6.67
CA PHE A 582 47.89 76.51 -6.23
C PHE A 582 47.23 75.21 -5.70
N PRO A 583 46.44 75.26 -4.62
CA PRO A 583 45.65 74.11 -4.16
C PRO A 583 44.70 73.61 -5.26
N SER A 584 44.89 72.38 -5.74
CA SER A 584 43.98 71.78 -6.70
C SER A 584 42.67 71.35 -6.01
N HIS A 585 41.57 72.05 -6.29
CA HIS A 585 40.22 71.68 -5.83
C HIS A 585 39.61 70.57 -6.69
N GLY A 586 40.35 69.48 -6.92
CA GLY A 586 39.94 68.32 -7.70
C GLY A 586 39.54 67.12 -6.85
N TYR A 587 38.76 66.21 -7.44
CA TYR A 587 38.54 64.89 -6.85
C TYR A 587 39.75 64.01 -7.12
N ASP A 588 40.40 63.60 -6.03
CA ASP A 588 41.46 62.58 -6.07
C ASP A 588 40.89 61.26 -6.63
N THR A 589 41.65 60.56 -7.47
CA THR A 589 41.20 59.31 -8.13
C THR A 589 40.74 58.29 -7.09
N ASP A 590 41.45 58.21 -5.96
CA ASP A 590 41.10 57.36 -4.83
C ASP A 590 39.77 57.74 -4.15
N LYS A 591 39.39 59.01 -4.18
CA LYS A 591 38.09 59.49 -3.66
C LYS A 591 36.96 59.20 -4.65
N LEU A 592 37.24 59.30 -5.94
CA LEU A 592 36.30 58.97 -7.02
C LEU A 592 35.91 57.49 -6.98
N PHE A 593 36.89 56.59 -6.85
CA PHE A 593 36.66 55.15 -6.74
C PHE A 593 36.08 54.70 -5.40
N LYS A 594 35.93 55.57 -4.39
CA LYS A 594 35.20 55.25 -3.15
C LYS A 594 33.70 55.57 -3.22
N ASP A 595 33.25 56.33 -4.23
CA ASP A 595 31.84 56.66 -4.40
C ASP A 595 31.04 55.47 -4.98
N ALA A 596 30.02 55.04 -4.25
CA ALA A 596 29.12 53.95 -4.67
C ALA A 596 28.35 54.29 -5.96
N ARG A 597 28.01 55.56 -6.19
CA ARG A 597 27.37 55.99 -7.44
C ARG A 597 28.34 55.90 -8.62
N PHE A 598 29.60 56.25 -8.42
CA PHE A 598 30.63 56.14 -9.46
C PHE A 598 30.87 54.67 -9.86
N LYS A 599 30.97 53.76 -8.87
CA LYS A 599 31.11 52.32 -9.13
C LYS A 599 29.90 51.72 -9.85
N LEU A 600 28.68 52.08 -9.43
CA LEU A 600 27.47 51.61 -10.11
C LEU A 600 27.41 52.13 -11.55
N GLY A 601 27.75 53.41 -11.75
CA GLY A 601 27.78 54.03 -13.09
C GLY A 601 28.73 53.30 -14.04
N LEU A 602 29.93 52.97 -13.56
CA LEU A 602 30.92 52.22 -14.35
C LEU A 602 30.43 50.81 -14.67
N ALA A 603 29.87 50.09 -13.69
CA ALA A 603 29.32 48.75 -13.90
C ALA A 603 28.12 48.73 -14.87
N LEU A 604 27.26 49.75 -14.83
CA LEU A 604 26.14 49.90 -15.76
C LEU A 604 26.62 50.28 -17.17
N GLN A 605 27.74 50.97 -17.29
CA GLN A 605 28.38 51.29 -18.57
C GLN A 605 29.02 50.05 -19.19
N ASP A 606 29.75 49.26 -18.41
CA ASP A 606 30.36 48.00 -18.86
C ASP A 606 29.29 46.96 -19.25
N ALA A 607 28.14 46.97 -18.58
CA ALA A 607 26.98 46.14 -18.94
C ALA A 607 26.19 46.67 -20.16
N GLY A 608 26.55 47.83 -20.72
CA GLY A 608 25.85 48.46 -21.85
C GLY A 608 24.46 49.03 -21.50
N LEU A 609 24.10 49.08 -20.21
CA LEU A 609 22.78 49.48 -19.72
C LEU A 609 22.70 50.96 -19.31
N ALA A 610 23.82 51.69 -19.36
CA ALA A 610 23.91 53.08 -18.88
C ALA A 610 22.89 54.06 -19.50
N LYS A 611 22.41 53.81 -20.72
CA LYS A 611 21.42 54.67 -21.41
C LYS A 611 19.95 54.33 -21.06
N THR A 612 19.70 53.23 -20.37
CA THR A 612 18.34 52.80 -20.03
C THR A 612 17.74 53.68 -18.93
N GLU A 613 16.41 53.86 -18.95
CA GLU A 613 15.71 54.57 -17.86
C GLU A 613 15.91 53.88 -16.51
N TYR A 614 16.01 52.55 -16.52
CA TYR A 614 16.25 51.76 -15.32
C TYR A 614 17.61 52.10 -14.67
N ALA A 615 18.67 52.26 -15.48
CA ALA A 615 19.97 52.71 -15.00
C ALA A 615 19.92 54.12 -14.39
N ARG A 616 19.16 55.05 -15.00
CA ARG A 616 18.97 56.40 -14.48
C ARG A 616 18.22 56.39 -13.13
N GLN A 617 17.19 55.56 -13.01
CA GLN A 617 16.42 55.43 -11.78
C GLN A 617 17.22 54.73 -10.67
N ALA A 618 18.03 53.73 -11.01
CA ALA A 618 18.94 53.06 -10.06
C ALA A 618 20.01 54.02 -9.51
N MET A 619 20.62 54.84 -10.38
CA MET A 619 21.59 55.88 -9.98
C MET A 619 20.97 56.95 -9.07
N ALA A 620 19.71 57.33 -9.32
CA ALA A 620 18.98 58.29 -8.48
C ALA A 620 18.61 57.72 -7.10
N THR A 621 18.35 56.42 -7.01
CA THR A 621 17.87 55.76 -5.78
C THR A 621 19.00 55.43 -4.80
N ILE A 622 20.26 55.36 -5.26
CA ILE A 622 21.39 55.14 -4.35
C ILE A 622 21.56 56.32 -3.40
N SER A 623 21.31 56.05 -2.12
CA SER A 623 21.61 56.93 -1.00
C SER A 623 23.10 56.86 -0.66
N VAL A 624 23.83 57.96 -0.89
CA VAL A 624 25.25 58.08 -0.55
C VAL A 624 25.41 58.23 0.97
N ARG A 625 25.86 57.17 1.66
CA ARG A 625 26.21 57.19 3.10
C ARG A 625 27.64 57.70 3.37
N ASN A 626 28.09 58.75 2.67
CA ASN A 626 29.39 59.38 2.92
C ASN A 626 29.23 60.75 3.60
N ALA A 627 28.58 60.77 4.76
CA ALA A 627 28.44 61.97 5.59
C ALA A 627 29.72 62.33 6.40
N GLY A 628 30.82 61.58 6.25
CA GLY A 628 32.08 61.79 6.99
C GLY A 628 33.22 62.42 6.20
N SER A 629 33.14 62.50 4.86
CA SER A 629 34.27 62.90 4.00
C SER A 629 34.23 64.37 3.54
N TYR A 630 33.19 65.12 3.89
CA TYR A 630 32.96 66.49 3.43
C TYR A 630 33.05 67.50 4.58
N ARG A 631 34.02 67.32 5.49
CA ARG A 631 34.41 68.40 6.40
C ARG A 631 35.75 68.96 5.92
N HIS A 632 35.72 70.22 5.52
CA HIS A 632 36.89 71.05 5.35
C HIS A 632 37.81 70.86 6.57
N ASN A 633 39.00 70.27 6.37
CA ASN A 633 40.10 70.50 7.27
C ASN A 633 40.49 71.97 7.10
N VAL A 634 40.02 72.82 7.99
CA VAL A 634 40.57 74.16 8.19
C VAL A 634 42.02 73.94 8.63
N GLN A 635 42.98 74.24 7.77
CA GLN A 635 44.39 74.22 8.18
C GLN A 635 44.61 75.24 9.31
N PRO A 636 45.45 74.93 10.30
CA PRO A 636 45.81 75.91 11.33
C PRO A 636 46.50 77.11 10.68
N LYS A 637 46.24 78.31 11.21
CA LYS A 637 46.90 79.55 10.76
C LYS A 637 48.41 79.35 10.75
N THR A 638 49.00 79.43 9.57
CA THR A 638 50.45 79.59 9.40
C THR A 638 50.85 80.91 10.07
N GLN A 639 51.69 80.83 11.11
CA GLN A 639 52.49 81.96 11.57
C GLN A 639 53.78 81.91 10.78
N LEU A 640 53.96 82.84 9.85
CA LEU A 640 55.18 83.30 9.13
C LEU A 640 54.61 84.33 8.12
N TRP A 641 54.89 85.64 8.08
CA TRP A 641 56.14 86.40 8.27
C TRP A 641 57.35 85.73 7.68
#